data_AF-A0A4U1IV12-F1
#
_entry.id   AF-A0A4U1IV12-F1
#
_cell.length_a   1.000
_cell.length_b   1.000
_cell.length_c   1.000
_cell.angle_alpha   90.00
_cell.angle_beta   90.00
_cell.angle_gamma   90.00
#
_symmetry.space_group_name_H-M   'P 1'
#
loop_
_entity.id
_entity.type
_entity.pdbx_description
1 polymer ?
#
loop_
_entity_poly.entity_id
_entity_poly.type
_entity_poly.pdbx_seq_one_letter_code
_entity_poly.pdbx_strand_id
1 'polypeptide(L)'
;MQRGARNPFTVTLLDVGTEQYGDAVLCRFGTTSVLIDGAHPGNARRKGGHLAIQEQLRPLLPTRGGASVVTLLLISHAHQDHIGCLPRLVRDGHIVAEWALVPDPDLAWGKTGRETTTEASPAARRIAEALREEPLEGESAAEESAFIESAQSLEAEYREMLETLSRNGTRVLPFKGSDDPALRPLVAALAEGGVTLKILGPTRRHVTACAEGMAKNLEALRIEMQRALEAAAVPGASEESAEARELSVYRRYAAAFAAEREAPEGTEAAGTARVSNFVNLQSSVLLLEYSGKKLLLTGDMQLADPQTNDRTVLAGMRALTKAIGEHAPYDFVKLSHHGSHNGINAELLESMGHPRLLGVCAGETSMRHPHPATLELMKTMVAEQHGRWARTDVNGLSTITFDGDEPTVAVSCGHINDASPPRGPARRRRPASTEAALVRRSRGAPVLSGPCAAPARGEESMAMQEGERVMNDRGALSNEAGRVTGGYESHASEQEPASCASTTEAAAITRPASLLEYVPGYERPRAPGAAAPEPSDRVLLPSHLKASAPPLTRSLDAPREAMEASRMRVARSAAFVVFGPDDRVRVPRTEAAPYRAICALRITGANGERYVGTGWLINARTVVTAGHCVYDCQTMGGWATSIEVIPALDGTRQPFGSVVAKRFRLVSGWLEDRSPEYDYAAILLDEPVQMNEGFFMPEALPPAELEGALVNIAGYPQEPDAATRLYYHARALKDVGGRIVQYDIDTFGGQSGAPVWLTRPNGERAVVAIHTSGPRAGIPWNSGLRITTAVLASLRRWAEEATLGRRARRRGLLAPAADLLVESARAFSPAIPGKEITGKVVDENNRPLAGATVTIARRGALAIATTSAQDGSFSLPMAHPGLHFLRARLGDATTIKRITHEPASPVTLVLAPQAEIPANATEAGVARPGGPLAGRTLPAANLKRGAKGAAVKALQAALVKLGHMTQAEMNTGAGRFGPKTEAALKKFQAKHGVPSTGTYGPKTRAAFVKLGAKMGPAKPAPGKKGPTRGGVTLAELRAIMPNLSAARARKCLPHLNKARKEFAIDTKKRMAAFLAQLAHESGELVYFEELASGAAYEGRKDLGNTHPGDGRRYKGRGPIQITGRSNYRAAGKALGIDLQKRPKLAARIDVGFRVAGWFWKTRKLNALADRGNFKKITYRINGGYRGLARRTVYYRRALRVLA
;
A
#
# COMPACT_ATOMS: atom_id res chain seq x y z
N MET A 1 43.74 10.06 6.01
CA MET A 1 43.76 9.13 4.84
C MET A 1 43.59 9.95 3.56
N GLN A 2 44.08 9.50 2.39
CA GLN A 2 43.75 10.18 1.13
C GLN A 2 42.23 10.10 0.88
N ARG A 3 41.61 11.24 0.55
CA ARG A 3 40.23 11.26 0.04
C ARG A 3 40.27 10.63 -1.35
N GLY A 4 39.50 9.56 -1.57
CA GLY A 4 39.36 8.97 -2.90
C GLY A 4 38.87 10.02 -3.89
N ALA A 5 39.49 10.06 -5.08
CA ALA A 5 39.12 11.01 -6.12
C ALA A 5 37.64 10.84 -6.49
N ARG A 6 36.89 11.95 -6.46
CA ARG A 6 35.50 11.99 -6.93
C ARG A 6 35.51 12.05 -8.45
N ASN A 7 35.44 10.91 -9.11
CA ASN A 7 35.36 10.87 -10.56
C ASN A 7 33.97 11.35 -11.02
N PRO A 8 33.87 12.43 -11.81
CA PRO A 8 32.58 12.92 -12.29
C PRO A 8 31.97 11.95 -13.30
N PHE A 9 30.64 11.84 -13.28
CA PHE A 9 29.90 10.92 -14.16
C PHE A 9 28.58 11.54 -14.63
N THR A 10 28.00 11.02 -15.72
CA THR A 10 26.80 11.60 -16.34
C THR A 10 25.67 10.60 -16.55
N VAL A 11 24.44 11.11 -16.51
CA VAL A 11 23.22 10.41 -16.92
C VAL A 11 22.50 11.32 -17.91
N THR A 12 22.32 10.87 -19.14
CA THR A 12 21.74 11.66 -20.22
C THR A 12 20.47 11.00 -20.74
N LEU A 13 19.35 11.72 -20.64
CA LEU A 13 18.10 11.36 -21.33
C LEU A 13 18.25 11.85 -22.78
N LEU A 14 18.15 10.94 -23.76
CA LEU A 14 18.28 11.28 -25.18
C LEU A 14 16.97 11.88 -25.71
N ASP A 15 17.06 12.76 -26.69
CA ASP A 15 15.91 13.38 -27.33
C ASP A 15 15.18 12.37 -28.22
N VAL A 16 13.96 11.99 -27.84
CA VAL A 16 13.10 11.06 -28.58
C VAL A 16 12.16 11.78 -29.57
N GLY A 17 12.28 13.10 -29.71
CA GLY A 17 11.70 13.87 -30.81
C GLY A 17 10.18 13.82 -30.90
N THR A 18 9.66 13.70 -32.13
CA THR A 18 8.24 13.80 -32.48
C THR A 18 7.45 12.49 -32.35
N GLU A 19 8.01 11.48 -31.71
CA GLU A 19 7.40 10.17 -31.55
C GLU A 19 6.56 10.15 -30.27
N GLN A 20 5.46 9.39 -30.21
CA GLN A 20 4.53 9.46 -29.06
C GLN A 20 5.20 9.01 -27.75
N TYR A 21 5.92 7.89 -27.82
CA TYR A 21 6.62 7.23 -26.72
C TYR A 21 8.06 6.89 -27.12
N GLY A 22 8.89 6.58 -26.14
CA GLY A 22 10.32 6.35 -26.36
C GLY A 22 11.14 6.52 -25.10
N ASP A 23 11.86 5.47 -24.72
CA ASP A 23 12.83 5.49 -23.62
C ASP A 23 14.24 5.32 -24.18
N ALA A 24 15.14 6.22 -23.82
CA ALA A 24 16.56 6.18 -24.20
C ALA A 24 17.40 6.95 -23.20
N VAL A 25 18.30 6.26 -22.48
CA VAL A 25 19.13 6.83 -21.41
C VAL A 25 20.57 6.34 -21.52
N LEU A 26 21.52 7.27 -21.62
CA LEU A 26 22.95 6.97 -21.60
C LEU A 26 23.57 7.34 -20.24
N CYS A 27 24.05 6.34 -19.50
CA CYS A 27 24.89 6.54 -18.31
C CYS A 27 26.37 6.38 -18.68
N ARG A 28 27.23 7.29 -18.22
CA ARG A 28 28.69 7.21 -18.43
C ARG A 28 29.44 7.38 -17.11
N PHE A 29 30.29 6.40 -16.81
CA PHE A 29 31.07 6.26 -15.58
C PHE A 29 32.57 6.15 -15.94
N GLY A 30 33.20 7.29 -16.24
CA GLY A 30 34.54 7.30 -16.81
C GLY A 30 34.57 6.66 -18.21
N THR A 31 35.25 5.51 -18.34
CA THR A 31 35.29 4.69 -19.56
C THR A 31 34.07 3.80 -19.73
N THR A 32 33.46 3.32 -18.63
CA THR A 32 32.28 2.44 -18.69
C THR A 32 31.05 3.22 -19.14
N SER A 33 30.33 2.68 -20.12
CA SER A 33 29.11 3.28 -20.67
C SER A 33 27.97 2.27 -20.71
N VAL A 34 26.79 2.69 -20.24
CA VAL A 34 25.56 1.90 -20.25
C VAL A 34 24.50 2.68 -21.03
N LEU A 35 24.12 2.15 -22.19
CA LEU A 35 22.99 2.66 -22.98
C LEU A 35 21.77 1.79 -22.66
N ILE A 36 20.71 2.42 -22.16
CA ILE A 36 19.43 1.79 -21.83
C ILE A 36 18.39 2.24 -22.85
N ASP A 37 17.79 1.28 -23.54
CA ASP A 37 16.68 1.41 -24.47
C ASP A 37 16.95 2.29 -25.72
N GLY A 38 16.09 2.16 -26.72
CA GLY A 38 16.32 2.56 -28.11
C GLY A 38 15.47 3.71 -28.66
N ALA A 39 14.68 4.37 -27.83
CA ALA A 39 13.59 5.27 -28.24
C ALA A 39 12.63 4.56 -29.23
N HIS A 40 12.15 5.25 -30.26
CA HIS A 40 11.26 4.68 -31.29
C HIS A 40 12.04 4.44 -32.62
N PRO A 41 11.63 3.52 -33.51
CA PRO A 41 12.34 3.26 -34.78
C PRO A 41 12.48 4.52 -35.67
N GLY A 42 11.53 5.46 -35.59
CA GLY A 42 11.58 6.75 -36.27
C GLY A 42 12.81 7.61 -35.89
N ASN A 43 13.36 7.44 -34.68
CA ASN A 43 14.52 8.19 -34.21
C ASN A 43 15.86 7.73 -34.82
N ALA A 44 15.86 6.73 -35.70
CA ALA A 44 17.03 6.37 -36.51
C ALA A 44 17.41 7.42 -37.58
N ARG A 45 16.57 8.44 -37.80
CA ARG A 45 16.78 9.55 -38.74
C ARG A 45 16.38 10.88 -38.09
N ARG A 46 16.84 12.00 -38.66
CA ARG A 46 16.34 13.33 -38.28
C ARG A 46 14.89 13.49 -38.70
N LYS A 47 14.02 13.88 -37.76
CA LYS A 47 12.58 14.15 -37.95
C LYS A 47 12.22 15.38 -37.12
N GLY A 48 11.34 16.25 -37.62
CA GLY A 48 10.85 17.44 -36.91
C GLY A 48 11.88 18.55 -36.55
N GLY A 49 13.17 18.37 -36.87
CA GLY A 49 14.27 19.22 -36.40
C GLY A 49 15.13 18.59 -35.30
N HIS A 50 14.78 17.39 -34.84
CA HIS A 50 15.55 16.62 -33.86
C HIS A 50 16.70 15.85 -34.52
N LEU A 51 17.75 15.59 -33.73
CA LEU A 51 18.88 14.74 -34.12
C LEU A 51 18.51 13.26 -34.03
N ALA A 52 19.01 12.43 -34.95
CA ALA A 52 18.86 10.99 -34.83
C ALA A 52 19.66 10.46 -33.61
N ILE A 53 19.24 9.33 -33.00
CA ILE A 53 19.86 8.81 -31.77
C ILE A 53 21.37 8.58 -31.95
N GLN A 54 21.82 8.02 -33.07
CA GLN A 54 23.23 7.84 -33.38
C GLN A 54 24.02 9.16 -33.50
N GLU A 55 23.37 10.26 -33.88
CA GLU A 55 24.00 11.59 -33.95
C GLU A 55 24.12 12.24 -32.57
N GLN A 56 23.17 11.94 -31.66
CA GLN A 56 23.25 12.33 -30.25
C GLN A 56 24.31 11.51 -29.50
N LEU A 57 24.44 10.22 -29.81
CA LEU A 57 25.40 9.30 -29.19
C LEU A 57 26.86 9.56 -29.63
N ARG A 58 27.10 9.87 -30.91
CA ARG A 58 28.45 10.03 -31.47
C ARG A 58 29.36 11.05 -30.75
N PRO A 59 28.91 12.25 -30.33
CA PRO A 59 29.73 13.16 -29.51
C PRO A 59 29.79 12.75 -28.02
N LEU A 60 28.95 11.81 -27.59
CA LEU A 60 28.87 11.33 -26.20
C LEU A 60 29.61 10.01 -25.97
N LEU A 61 30.14 9.33 -27.00
CA LEU A 61 30.78 8.02 -26.88
C LEU A 61 32.10 7.92 -27.67
N PRO A 62 33.05 7.07 -27.24
CA PRO A 62 34.20 6.73 -28.07
C PRO A 62 33.76 5.96 -29.32
N THR A 63 34.43 6.18 -30.45
CA THR A 63 34.07 5.54 -31.72
C THR A 63 35.11 4.54 -32.21
N ARG A 64 34.68 3.37 -32.69
CA ARG A 64 35.53 2.34 -33.33
C ARG A 64 35.01 2.09 -34.75
N GLY A 65 35.83 2.37 -35.76
CA GLY A 65 35.42 2.23 -37.17
C GLY A 65 34.24 3.13 -37.58
N GLY A 66 34.01 4.23 -36.86
CA GLY A 66 32.85 5.11 -37.03
C GLY A 66 31.62 4.75 -36.17
N ALA A 67 31.51 3.49 -35.69
CA ALA A 67 30.48 3.06 -34.76
C ALA A 67 30.71 3.61 -33.36
N SER A 68 29.65 3.99 -32.63
CA SER A 68 29.73 4.35 -31.22
C SER A 68 29.88 3.08 -30.35
N VAL A 69 30.85 3.07 -29.44
CA VAL A 69 31.12 1.91 -28.56
C VAL A 69 30.41 2.09 -27.22
N VAL A 70 29.67 1.06 -26.79
CA VAL A 70 29.08 0.97 -25.44
C VAL A 70 29.58 -0.26 -24.67
N THR A 71 29.83 -0.12 -23.37
CA THR A 71 30.23 -1.26 -22.52
C THR A 71 29.06 -2.20 -22.28
N LEU A 72 27.87 -1.65 -22.04
CA LEU A 72 26.62 -2.39 -21.95
C LEU A 72 25.54 -1.71 -22.78
N LEU A 73 25.00 -2.42 -23.76
CA LEU A 73 23.67 -2.15 -24.29
C LEU A 73 22.64 -2.86 -23.41
N LEU A 74 21.60 -2.17 -22.98
CA LEU A 74 20.54 -2.75 -22.18
C LEU A 74 19.19 -2.44 -22.81
N ILE A 75 18.33 -3.45 -22.89
CA ILE A 75 16.93 -3.29 -23.29
C ILE A 75 16.08 -3.75 -22.10
N SER A 76 15.18 -2.90 -21.61
CA SER A 76 14.46 -3.14 -20.36
C SER A 76 13.32 -4.15 -20.55
N HIS A 77 12.56 -4.03 -21.64
CA HIS A 77 11.53 -4.96 -22.12
C HIS A 77 11.29 -4.82 -23.64
N ALA A 78 10.38 -5.62 -24.18
CA ALA A 78 10.20 -5.81 -25.63
C ALA A 78 8.95 -5.13 -26.19
N HIS A 79 8.86 -3.82 -26.00
CA HIS A 79 7.98 -2.92 -26.78
C HIS A 79 8.79 -2.12 -27.81
N GLN A 80 8.12 -1.59 -28.82
CA GLN A 80 8.70 -0.84 -29.94
C GLN A 80 9.38 0.46 -29.53
N ASP A 81 8.92 1.10 -28.46
CA ASP A 81 9.45 2.33 -27.85
C ASP A 81 10.62 2.10 -26.85
N HIS A 82 10.99 0.83 -26.64
CA HIS A 82 12.19 0.43 -25.88
C HIS A 82 13.22 -0.33 -26.74
N ILE A 83 12.79 -1.15 -27.72
CA ILE A 83 13.68 -1.72 -28.75
C ILE A 83 14.09 -0.63 -29.74
N GLY A 84 13.13 0.17 -30.20
CA GLY A 84 13.37 1.41 -30.92
C GLY A 84 14.20 1.29 -32.18
N CYS A 85 15.11 2.25 -32.35
CA CYS A 85 16.03 2.26 -33.48
C CYS A 85 17.17 1.23 -33.38
N LEU A 86 17.32 0.50 -32.26
CA LEU A 86 18.50 -0.35 -32.01
C LEU A 86 18.73 -1.46 -33.06
N PRO A 87 17.72 -2.20 -33.57
CA PRO A 87 17.96 -3.22 -34.60
C PRO A 87 18.64 -2.63 -35.83
N ARG A 88 18.16 -1.45 -36.25
CA ARG A 88 18.76 -0.68 -37.32
C ARG A 88 20.14 -0.14 -36.96
N LEU A 89 20.34 0.46 -35.79
CA LEU A 89 21.64 1.05 -35.42
C LEU A 89 22.74 -0.01 -35.24
N VAL A 90 22.38 -1.24 -34.86
CA VAL A 90 23.30 -2.39 -34.82
C VAL A 90 23.60 -2.89 -36.23
N ARG A 91 22.58 -3.14 -37.06
CA ARG A 91 22.75 -3.67 -38.43
C ARG A 91 23.47 -2.68 -39.36
N ASP A 92 23.10 -1.41 -39.31
CA ASP A 92 23.69 -0.32 -40.11
C ASP A 92 25.08 0.11 -39.55
N GLY A 93 25.61 -0.57 -38.52
CA GLY A 93 26.98 -0.38 -38.01
C GLY A 93 27.21 0.90 -37.20
N HIS A 94 26.16 1.51 -36.64
CA HIS A 94 26.23 2.75 -35.87
C HIS A 94 26.53 2.54 -34.38
N ILE A 95 26.21 1.37 -33.81
CA ILE A 95 26.47 0.99 -32.41
C ILE A 95 27.18 -0.37 -32.37
N VAL A 96 28.22 -0.48 -31.54
CA VAL A 96 28.84 -1.75 -31.15
C VAL A 96 28.90 -1.86 -29.62
N ALA A 97 28.62 -3.05 -29.08
CA ALA A 97 28.54 -3.27 -27.64
C ALA A 97 29.46 -4.40 -27.17
N GLU A 98 30.08 -4.27 -25.98
CA GLU A 98 30.83 -5.36 -25.36
C GLU A 98 29.89 -6.40 -24.74
N TRP A 99 28.87 -5.93 -24.01
CA TRP A 99 27.78 -6.75 -23.46
C TRP A 99 26.42 -6.25 -23.96
N ALA A 100 25.44 -7.16 -24.04
CA ALA A 100 24.05 -6.79 -24.22
C ALA A 100 23.16 -7.53 -23.20
N LEU A 101 22.47 -6.82 -22.32
CA LEU A 101 21.46 -7.40 -21.43
C LEU A 101 20.08 -7.06 -21.98
N VAL A 102 19.38 -8.06 -22.51
CA VAL A 102 18.22 -7.87 -23.39
C VAL A 102 17.09 -8.83 -23.01
N PRO A 103 15.81 -8.52 -23.24
CA PRO A 103 14.71 -9.43 -22.93
C PRO A 103 14.89 -10.80 -23.57
N ASP A 104 14.61 -11.88 -22.84
CA ASP A 104 14.64 -13.21 -23.44
C ASP A 104 13.60 -13.30 -24.59
N PRO A 105 14.02 -13.60 -25.82
CA PRO A 105 13.17 -13.43 -27.01
C PRO A 105 11.96 -14.36 -27.03
N ASP A 106 12.02 -15.50 -26.31
CA ASP A 106 10.90 -16.41 -26.23
C ASP A 106 9.91 -15.97 -25.13
N LEU A 107 10.41 -15.55 -23.94
CA LEU A 107 9.56 -15.02 -22.87
C LEU A 107 8.91 -13.67 -23.22
N ALA A 108 9.57 -12.83 -24.03
CA ALA A 108 9.11 -11.51 -24.47
C ALA A 108 7.93 -11.52 -25.46
N TRP A 109 7.75 -12.63 -26.19
CA TRP A 109 6.61 -12.88 -27.09
C TRP A 109 5.74 -14.08 -26.63
N GLY A 110 5.83 -14.46 -25.35
CA GLY A 110 4.97 -15.49 -24.75
C GLY A 110 5.22 -16.93 -25.22
N LYS A 111 6.35 -17.23 -25.88
CA LYS A 111 6.67 -18.55 -26.44
C LYS A 111 7.11 -19.55 -25.36
N THR A 112 6.20 -19.90 -24.45
CA THR A 112 6.46 -20.75 -23.27
C THR A 112 6.48 -22.26 -23.56
N GLY A 113 6.84 -22.68 -24.78
CA GLY A 113 6.92 -24.11 -25.14
C GLY A 113 5.59 -24.89 -25.14
N ARG A 114 4.44 -24.20 -25.24
CA ARG A 114 3.15 -24.81 -25.58
C ARG A 114 2.82 -24.46 -27.02
N GLU A 115 2.51 -25.46 -27.83
CA GLU A 115 2.08 -25.24 -29.22
C GLU A 115 0.71 -24.54 -29.25
N THR A 116 0.62 -23.44 -30.00
CA THR A 116 -0.65 -22.72 -30.27
C THR A 116 -1.24 -23.24 -31.58
N THR A 117 -2.29 -24.04 -31.48
CA THR A 117 -2.85 -24.84 -32.59
C THR A 117 -3.84 -24.07 -33.48
N THR A 118 -3.63 -22.77 -33.70
CA THR A 118 -4.74 -21.86 -34.07
C THR A 118 -4.59 -21.18 -35.44
N GLU A 119 -5.57 -21.46 -36.30
CA GLU A 119 -5.68 -20.98 -37.69
C GLU A 119 -6.21 -19.53 -37.78
N ALA A 120 -5.72 -18.62 -36.93
CA ALA A 120 -5.96 -17.19 -37.11
C ALA A 120 -5.26 -16.70 -38.39
N SER A 121 -5.95 -15.93 -39.23
CA SER A 121 -5.42 -15.40 -40.49
C SER A 121 -4.24 -14.42 -40.29
N PRO A 122 -3.43 -14.14 -41.33
CA PRO A 122 -2.33 -13.17 -41.25
C PRO A 122 -2.76 -11.78 -40.76
N ALA A 123 -3.90 -11.26 -41.23
CA ALA A 123 -4.48 -10.00 -40.75
C ALA A 123 -4.91 -10.07 -39.27
N ALA A 124 -5.58 -11.16 -38.86
CA ALA A 124 -5.94 -11.36 -37.45
C ALA A 124 -4.72 -11.45 -36.51
N ARG A 125 -3.58 -11.92 -37.03
CA ARG A 125 -2.29 -11.92 -36.32
C ARG A 125 -1.69 -10.52 -36.26
N ARG A 126 -1.57 -9.81 -37.38
CA ARG A 126 -1.07 -8.42 -37.44
C ARG A 126 -1.76 -7.49 -36.45
N ILE A 127 -3.09 -7.43 -36.49
CA ILE A 127 -3.86 -6.59 -35.57
C ILE A 127 -3.61 -7.01 -34.11
N ALA A 128 -3.47 -8.30 -33.82
CA ALA A 128 -3.22 -8.78 -32.46
C ALA A 128 -1.79 -8.46 -31.93
N GLU A 129 -0.77 -8.40 -32.80
CA GLU A 129 0.56 -7.90 -32.42
C GLU A 129 0.57 -6.37 -32.29
N ALA A 130 -0.11 -5.63 -33.17
CA ALA A 130 -0.29 -4.18 -33.05
C ALA A 130 -1.04 -3.76 -31.77
N LEU A 131 -1.92 -4.64 -31.25
CA LEU A 131 -2.61 -4.49 -29.96
C LEU A 131 -1.87 -5.15 -28.78
N ARG A 132 -0.68 -5.73 -29.02
CA ARG A 132 0.30 -6.12 -27.98
C ARG A 132 1.24 -4.94 -27.66
N GLU A 133 1.53 -4.09 -28.63
CA GLU A 133 2.25 -2.82 -28.43
C GLU A 133 1.37 -1.74 -27.76
N GLU A 134 1.97 -0.59 -27.45
CA GLU A 134 1.26 0.61 -27.01
C GLU A 134 0.48 1.25 -28.18
N PRO A 135 -0.87 1.37 -28.12
CA PRO A 135 -1.64 1.89 -29.26
C PRO A 135 -1.41 3.39 -29.54
N LEU A 136 -1.33 3.74 -30.82
CA LEU A 136 -1.13 5.11 -31.30
C LEU A 136 -2.25 6.09 -30.89
N GLU A 137 -1.87 7.33 -30.58
CA GLU A 137 -2.77 8.42 -30.16
C GLU A 137 -3.03 9.46 -31.28
N GLY A 138 -3.96 9.13 -32.18
CA GLY A 138 -4.62 10.13 -33.04
C GLY A 138 -3.88 10.52 -34.33
N GLU A 139 -3.21 9.56 -34.96
CA GLU A 139 -2.46 9.75 -36.22
C GLU A 139 -3.29 9.46 -37.48
N SER A 140 -2.67 9.54 -38.67
CA SER A 140 -3.33 9.27 -39.95
C SER A 140 -3.38 7.77 -40.30
N ALA A 141 -4.25 7.42 -41.26
CA ALA A 141 -4.42 6.04 -41.73
C ALA A 141 -3.11 5.39 -42.24
N ALA A 142 -2.19 6.18 -42.81
CA ALA A 142 -0.91 5.69 -43.30
C ALA A 142 0.09 5.40 -42.16
N GLU A 143 0.05 6.21 -41.09
CA GLU A 143 0.89 6.03 -39.90
C GLU A 143 0.42 4.82 -39.08
N GLU A 144 -0.91 4.64 -38.93
CA GLU A 144 -1.50 3.44 -38.32
C GLU A 144 -1.20 2.16 -39.13
N SER A 145 -1.25 2.20 -40.46
CA SER A 145 -0.91 1.04 -41.32
C SER A 145 0.57 0.65 -41.14
N ALA A 146 1.48 1.63 -41.20
CA ALA A 146 2.92 1.42 -40.95
C ALA A 146 3.23 0.91 -39.54
N PHE A 147 2.46 1.31 -38.52
CA PHE A 147 2.58 0.79 -37.15
C PHE A 147 2.15 -0.68 -37.06
N ILE A 148 1.06 -1.08 -37.75
CA ILE A 148 0.62 -2.48 -37.80
C ILE A 148 1.67 -3.37 -38.49
N GLU A 149 2.33 -2.87 -39.55
CA GLU A 149 3.45 -3.57 -40.19
C GLU A 149 4.67 -3.69 -39.25
N SER A 150 5.08 -2.58 -38.63
CA SER A 150 6.22 -2.51 -37.70
C SER A 150 6.04 -3.43 -36.48
N ALA A 151 4.85 -3.47 -35.89
CA ALA A 151 4.54 -4.39 -34.79
C ALA A 151 4.61 -5.88 -35.21
N GLN A 152 4.41 -6.19 -36.50
CA GLN A 152 4.59 -7.55 -37.04
C GLN A 152 6.07 -7.91 -37.25
N SER A 153 6.91 -6.96 -37.72
CA SER A 153 8.32 -7.22 -37.99
C SER A 153 9.20 -7.21 -36.72
N LEU A 154 8.76 -6.52 -35.65
CA LEU A 154 9.53 -6.25 -34.44
C LEU A 154 10.23 -7.48 -33.83
N GLU A 155 9.59 -8.66 -33.77
CA GLU A 155 10.26 -9.86 -33.25
C GLU A 155 11.40 -10.34 -34.15
N ALA A 156 11.21 -10.29 -35.48
CA ALA A 156 12.20 -10.74 -36.45
C ALA A 156 13.41 -9.79 -36.46
N GLU A 157 13.17 -8.48 -36.50
CA GLU A 157 14.21 -7.46 -36.42
C GLU A 157 14.98 -7.52 -35.09
N TYR A 158 14.27 -7.75 -33.98
CA TYR A 158 14.89 -7.96 -32.67
C TYR A 158 15.79 -9.20 -32.65
N ARG A 159 15.37 -10.33 -33.24
CA ARG A 159 16.21 -11.54 -33.33
C ARG A 159 17.41 -11.34 -34.26
N GLU A 160 17.23 -10.70 -35.42
CA GLU A 160 18.33 -10.32 -36.34
C GLU A 160 19.36 -9.42 -35.63
N MET A 161 18.90 -8.48 -34.80
CA MET A 161 19.77 -7.65 -33.96
C MET A 161 20.60 -8.49 -32.99
N LEU A 162 19.99 -9.45 -32.27
CA LEU A 162 20.73 -10.29 -31.32
C LEU A 162 21.76 -11.19 -32.02
N GLU A 163 21.44 -11.71 -33.20
CA GLU A 163 22.38 -12.44 -34.05
C GLU A 163 23.51 -11.54 -34.56
N THR A 164 23.21 -10.29 -34.91
CA THR A 164 24.20 -9.31 -35.39
C THR A 164 25.14 -8.84 -34.28
N LEU A 165 24.62 -8.57 -33.07
CA LEU A 165 25.43 -8.34 -31.88
C LEU A 165 26.35 -9.54 -31.61
N SER A 166 25.82 -10.76 -31.65
CA SER A 166 26.60 -11.99 -31.42
C SER A 166 27.71 -12.18 -32.46
N ARG A 167 27.42 -11.96 -33.75
CA ARG A 167 28.41 -11.98 -34.85
C ARG A 167 29.49 -10.92 -34.69
N ASN A 168 29.15 -9.74 -34.16
CA ASN A 168 30.07 -8.65 -33.87
C ASN A 168 30.88 -8.84 -32.56
N GLY A 169 30.72 -9.98 -31.88
CA GLY A 169 31.45 -10.34 -30.67
C GLY A 169 30.84 -9.82 -29.36
N THR A 170 29.65 -9.22 -29.40
CA THR A 170 28.93 -8.78 -28.20
C THR A 170 28.48 -9.98 -27.35
N ARG A 171 28.69 -9.89 -26.04
CA ARG A 171 28.25 -10.90 -25.06
C ARG A 171 26.77 -10.69 -24.74
N VAL A 172 25.89 -11.25 -25.58
CA VAL A 172 24.44 -11.19 -25.43
C VAL A 172 23.98 -12.08 -24.27
N LEU A 173 23.20 -11.51 -23.35
CA LEU A 173 22.61 -12.15 -22.18
C LEU A 173 21.07 -12.00 -22.20
N PRO A 174 20.33 -13.06 -22.56
CA PRO A 174 18.87 -13.08 -22.45
C PRO A 174 18.40 -12.97 -20.98
N PHE A 175 17.70 -11.89 -20.65
CA PHE A 175 17.18 -11.63 -19.32
C PHE A 175 15.98 -12.52 -19.02
N LYS A 176 16.25 -13.59 -18.25
CA LYS A 176 15.25 -14.54 -17.76
C LYS A 176 14.86 -14.26 -16.31
N GLY A 177 15.11 -13.06 -15.78
CA GLY A 177 14.77 -12.64 -14.41
C GLY A 177 15.97 -12.44 -13.48
N SER A 178 15.79 -11.65 -12.41
CA SER A 178 16.87 -11.17 -11.51
C SER A 178 17.58 -12.24 -10.68
N ASP A 179 16.97 -13.42 -10.52
CA ASP A 179 17.54 -14.59 -9.84
C ASP A 179 18.36 -15.52 -10.77
N ASP A 180 18.62 -15.11 -12.01
CA ASP A 180 19.42 -15.89 -12.97
C ASP A 180 20.94 -15.80 -12.68
N PRO A 181 21.63 -16.93 -12.41
CA PRO A 181 23.08 -16.93 -12.21
C PRO A 181 23.89 -16.51 -13.46
N ALA A 182 23.31 -16.54 -14.67
CA ALA A 182 23.97 -16.08 -15.90
C ALA A 182 24.25 -14.57 -15.91
N LEU A 183 23.66 -13.80 -15.00
CA LEU A 183 23.89 -12.35 -14.85
C LEU A 183 25.20 -12.03 -14.10
N ARG A 184 25.78 -13.00 -13.37
CA ARG A 184 26.97 -12.78 -12.53
C ARG A 184 28.22 -12.28 -13.29
N PRO A 185 28.56 -12.78 -14.50
CA PRO A 185 29.71 -12.30 -15.26
C PRO A 185 29.59 -10.83 -15.68
N LEU A 186 28.40 -10.36 -16.01
CA LEU A 186 28.14 -8.94 -16.33
C LEU A 186 28.29 -8.06 -15.08
N VAL A 187 27.74 -8.49 -13.95
CA VAL A 187 27.87 -7.75 -12.68
C VAL A 187 29.34 -7.66 -12.23
N ALA A 188 30.14 -8.71 -12.47
CA ALA A 188 31.58 -8.67 -12.23
C ALA A 188 32.32 -7.70 -13.17
N ALA A 189 32.07 -7.78 -14.49
CA ALA A 189 32.73 -6.93 -15.49
C ALA A 189 32.43 -5.43 -15.29
N LEU A 190 31.19 -5.09 -14.87
CA LEU A 190 30.87 -3.69 -14.52
C LEU A 190 31.55 -3.26 -13.22
N ALA A 191 31.68 -4.15 -12.23
CA ALA A 191 32.37 -3.86 -10.98
C ALA A 191 33.88 -3.64 -11.16
N GLU A 192 34.50 -4.30 -12.15
CA GLU A 192 35.88 -4.01 -12.60
C GLU A 192 36.02 -2.58 -13.16
N GLY A 193 34.98 -2.08 -13.85
CA GLY A 193 34.83 -0.65 -14.22
C GLY A 193 34.42 0.28 -13.06
N GLY A 194 34.32 -0.24 -11.84
CA GLY A 194 33.87 0.50 -10.64
C GLY A 194 32.36 0.73 -10.53
N VAL A 195 31.55 0.16 -11.44
CA VAL A 195 30.09 0.31 -11.50
C VAL A 195 29.42 -0.90 -10.87
N THR A 196 28.76 -0.73 -9.72
CA THR A 196 27.98 -1.80 -9.09
C THR A 196 26.60 -1.89 -9.73
N LEU A 197 26.33 -2.96 -10.49
CA LEU A 197 25.00 -3.30 -11.00
C LEU A 197 24.26 -4.25 -10.04
N LYS A 198 23.02 -3.90 -9.69
CA LYS A 198 22.06 -4.76 -8.98
C LYS A 198 20.76 -4.79 -9.78
N ILE A 199 20.27 -5.98 -10.14
CA ILE A 199 18.98 -6.14 -10.83
C ILE A 199 17.94 -6.52 -9.78
N LEU A 200 16.99 -5.64 -9.50
CA LEU A 200 16.04 -5.79 -8.38
C LEU A 200 14.88 -6.73 -8.74
N GLY A 201 14.52 -6.78 -10.02
CA GLY A 201 13.47 -7.64 -10.55
C GLY A 201 13.17 -7.31 -12.01
N PRO A 202 12.12 -7.92 -12.60
CA PRO A 202 11.34 -9.04 -12.07
C PRO A 202 12.17 -10.33 -11.90
N THR A 203 11.73 -11.26 -11.05
CA THR A 203 12.35 -12.60 -10.92
C THR A 203 11.91 -13.52 -12.07
N ARG A 204 12.62 -14.62 -12.32
CA ARG A 204 12.32 -15.59 -13.39
C ARG A 204 10.89 -16.08 -13.32
N ARG A 205 10.45 -16.44 -12.11
CA ARG A 205 9.06 -16.88 -11.87
C ARG A 205 8.02 -15.78 -12.17
N HIS A 206 8.38 -14.51 -12.04
CA HIS A 206 7.55 -13.37 -12.43
C HIS A 206 7.54 -13.21 -13.96
N VAL A 207 8.71 -13.15 -14.62
CA VAL A 207 8.83 -13.06 -16.10
C VAL A 207 8.09 -14.19 -16.81
N THR A 208 8.24 -15.44 -16.36
CA THR A 208 7.52 -16.59 -16.91
C THR A 208 6.00 -16.50 -16.71
N ALA A 209 5.53 -15.98 -15.57
CA ALA A 209 4.09 -15.78 -15.36
C ALA A 209 3.52 -14.68 -16.26
N CYS A 210 4.31 -13.64 -16.56
CA CYS A 210 3.95 -12.64 -17.57
C CYS A 210 3.91 -13.26 -18.98
N ALA A 211 4.89 -14.09 -19.34
CA ALA A 211 4.91 -14.80 -20.63
C ALA A 211 3.71 -15.75 -20.79
N GLU A 212 3.36 -16.55 -19.77
CA GLU A 212 2.17 -17.42 -19.79
C GLU A 212 0.86 -16.62 -19.89
N GLY A 213 0.79 -15.44 -19.23
CA GLY A 213 -0.34 -14.53 -19.32
C GLY A 213 -0.48 -13.92 -20.71
N MET A 214 0.60 -13.36 -21.24
CA MET A 214 0.70 -12.77 -22.57
C MET A 214 0.29 -13.78 -23.65
N ALA A 215 0.88 -14.99 -23.66
CA ALA A 215 0.59 -16.05 -24.62
C ALA A 215 -0.91 -16.36 -24.70
N LYS A 216 -1.54 -16.58 -23.54
CA LYS A 216 -2.97 -16.89 -23.43
C LYS A 216 -3.86 -15.73 -23.88
N ASN A 217 -3.45 -14.49 -23.62
CA ASN A 217 -4.25 -13.31 -23.93
C ASN A 217 -4.14 -12.95 -25.42
N LEU A 218 -2.93 -12.98 -25.97
CA LEU A 218 -2.64 -12.78 -27.39
C LEU A 218 -3.36 -13.84 -28.25
N GLU A 219 -3.39 -15.09 -27.78
CA GLU A 219 -4.16 -16.17 -28.40
C GLU A 219 -5.67 -15.87 -28.42
N ALA A 220 -6.24 -15.46 -27.28
CA ALA A 220 -7.64 -15.06 -27.22
C ALA A 220 -7.95 -13.83 -28.12
N LEU A 221 -7.01 -12.90 -28.22
CA LEU A 221 -7.12 -11.70 -29.05
C LEU A 221 -7.07 -12.03 -30.55
N ARG A 222 -6.16 -12.90 -31.00
CA ARG A 222 -6.10 -13.41 -32.39
C ARG A 222 -7.43 -14.06 -32.82
N ILE A 223 -8.05 -14.85 -31.94
CA ILE A 223 -9.38 -15.44 -32.18
C ILE A 223 -10.48 -14.37 -32.25
N GLU A 224 -10.37 -13.28 -31.47
CA GLU A 224 -11.32 -12.16 -31.52
C GLU A 224 -11.13 -11.30 -32.78
N MET A 225 -9.89 -11.01 -33.19
CA MET A 225 -9.59 -10.27 -34.43
C MET A 225 -10.05 -11.04 -35.67
N GLN A 226 -9.85 -12.36 -35.69
CA GLN A 226 -10.36 -13.23 -36.75
C GLN A 226 -11.88 -13.08 -36.93
N ARG A 227 -12.64 -13.16 -35.82
CA ARG A 227 -14.10 -12.95 -35.84
C ARG A 227 -14.53 -11.53 -36.19
N ALA A 228 -13.73 -10.53 -35.80
CA ALA A 228 -14.01 -9.13 -36.11
C ALA A 228 -13.83 -8.84 -37.61
N LEU A 229 -12.81 -9.43 -38.25
CA LEU A 229 -12.57 -9.39 -39.69
C LEU A 229 -13.65 -10.16 -40.47
N GLU A 230 -14.03 -11.36 -40.01
CA GLU A 230 -15.15 -12.13 -40.58
C GLU A 230 -16.46 -11.34 -40.53
N ALA A 231 -16.77 -10.71 -39.39
CA ALA A 231 -17.96 -9.87 -39.23
C ALA A 231 -17.91 -8.55 -40.04
N ALA A 232 -16.71 -8.09 -40.44
CA ALA A 232 -16.53 -6.95 -41.34
C ALA A 232 -16.59 -7.34 -42.83
N ALA A 233 -16.63 -8.63 -43.16
CA ALA A 233 -16.66 -9.14 -44.54
C ALA A 233 -18.07 -9.55 -45.04
N VAL A 234 -19.13 -9.15 -44.33
CA VAL A 234 -20.52 -9.54 -44.66
C VAL A 234 -21.01 -8.79 -45.93
N PRO A 235 -21.63 -9.47 -46.91
CA PRO A 235 -22.07 -8.85 -48.15
C PRO A 235 -23.08 -7.70 -47.94
N GLY A 236 -22.86 -6.57 -48.61
CA GLY A 236 -23.71 -5.37 -48.53
C GLY A 236 -23.01 -4.13 -47.98
N ALA A 237 -21.80 -4.26 -47.41
CA ALA A 237 -20.87 -3.15 -47.31
C ALA A 237 -20.33 -2.76 -48.70
N SER A 238 -19.82 -1.54 -48.83
CA SER A 238 -19.17 -1.02 -50.05
C SER A 238 -17.87 -1.77 -50.39
N GLU A 239 -17.26 -1.42 -51.54
CA GLU A 239 -15.96 -1.96 -52.03
C GLU A 239 -14.75 -1.51 -51.18
N GLU A 240 -14.84 -1.66 -49.86
CA GLU A 240 -13.79 -1.32 -48.91
C GLU A 240 -12.61 -2.31 -49.04
N SER A 241 -11.38 -1.81 -49.16
CA SER A 241 -10.19 -2.65 -49.33
C SER A 241 -9.95 -3.56 -48.11
N ALA A 242 -9.14 -4.62 -48.29
CA ALA A 242 -8.76 -5.48 -47.18
C ALA A 242 -8.00 -4.71 -46.08
N GLU A 243 -7.14 -3.76 -46.47
CA GLU A 243 -6.40 -2.86 -45.58
C GLU A 243 -7.34 -1.92 -44.81
N ALA A 244 -8.31 -1.28 -45.48
CA ALA A 244 -9.27 -0.40 -44.81
C ALA A 244 -10.14 -1.17 -43.79
N ARG A 245 -10.52 -2.42 -44.10
CA ARG A 245 -11.19 -3.33 -43.16
C ARG A 245 -10.30 -3.72 -41.97
N GLU A 246 -9.03 -4.02 -42.20
CA GLU A 246 -8.04 -4.30 -41.15
C GLU A 246 -7.83 -3.09 -40.22
N LEU A 247 -7.67 -1.90 -40.79
CA LEU A 247 -7.54 -0.64 -40.08
C LEU A 247 -8.81 -0.28 -39.28
N SER A 248 -10.02 -0.53 -39.82
CA SER A 248 -11.28 -0.27 -39.11
C SER A 248 -11.52 -1.22 -37.93
N VAL A 249 -10.96 -2.44 -37.98
CA VAL A 249 -10.92 -3.37 -36.84
C VAL A 249 -9.86 -2.93 -35.82
N TYR A 250 -8.63 -2.62 -36.24
CA TYR A 250 -7.58 -2.11 -35.34
C TYR A 250 -8.06 -0.89 -34.55
N ARG A 251 -8.52 0.17 -35.24
CA ARG A 251 -9.05 1.40 -34.62
C ARG A 251 -10.14 1.14 -33.60
N ARG A 252 -11.05 0.21 -33.88
CA ARG A 252 -12.17 -0.15 -32.98
C ARG A 252 -11.68 -0.75 -31.66
N TYR A 253 -10.68 -1.63 -31.70
CA TYR A 253 -10.11 -2.24 -30.51
C TYR A 253 -9.08 -1.36 -29.81
N ALA A 254 -8.26 -0.60 -30.54
CA ALA A 254 -7.36 0.41 -29.98
C ALA A 254 -8.16 1.47 -29.19
N ALA A 255 -9.24 2.01 -29.76
CA ALA A 255 -10.13 2.93 -29.05
C ALA A 255 -10.83 2.30 -27.84
N ALA A 256 -11.18 1.00 -27.89
CA ALA A 256 -11.71 0.28 -26.74
C ALA A 256 -10.67 0.15 -25.61
N PHE A 257 -9.42 -0.22 -25.93
CA PHE A 257 -8.34 -0.28 -24.95
C PHE A 257 -7.95 1.10 -24.39
N ALA A 258 -7.99 2.16 -25.20
CA ALA A 258 -7.77 3.54 -24.74
C ALA A 258 -8.88 4.01 -23.78
N ALA A 259 -10.15 3.77 -24.14
CA ALA A 259 -11.29 4.06 -23.27
C ALA A 259 -11.26 3.23 -21.97
N GLU A 260 -10.76 1.99 -22.04
CA GLU A 260 -10.49 1.13 -20.88
C GLU A 260 -9.37 1.63 -19.97
N ARG A 261 -8.33 2.25 -20.52
CA ARG A 261 -7.24 2.86 -19.73
C ARG A 261 -7.72 4.08 -18.95
N GLU A 262 -8.68 4.84 -19.49
CA GLU A 262 -9.30 6.01 -18.82
C GLU A 262 -10.52 5.67 -17.96
N ALA A 263 -10.96 4.41 -17.96
CA ALA A 263 -12.17 3.97 -17.28
C ALA A 263 -11.98 3.93 -15.74
N PRO A 264 -12.79 4.64 -14.93
CA PRO A 264 -12.67 4.61 -13.47
C PRO A 264 -12.80 3.19 -12.88
N GLU A 265 -12.05 2.90 -11.81
CA GLU A 265 -11.98 1.56 -11.22
C GLU A 265 -13.34 0.85 -11.09
N GLY A 266 -13.52 -0.21 -11.88
CA GLY A 266 -14.68 -1.11 -11.81
C GLY A 266 -15.75 -0.92 -12.89
N THR A 267 -15.61 0.01 -13.84
CA THR A 267 -16.39 -0.04 -15.10
C THR A 267 -16.04 -1.28 -15.93
N GLU A 268 -17.04 -1.87 -16.59
CA GLU A 268 -16.86 -3.00 -17.51
C GLU A 268 -16.81 -2.52 -18.96
N ALA A 269 -15.59 -2.44 -19.49
CA ALA A 269 -15.34 -2.81 -20.88
C ALA A 269 -14.73 -4.22 -20.92
N ALA A 270 -14.08 -4.62 -22.00
CA ALA A 270 -13.76 -6.03 -22.30
C ALA A 270 -12.82 -6.65 -21.24
N GLY A 271 -12.84 -7.95 -20.99
CA GLY A 271 -13.25 -9.06 -21.86
C GLY A 271 -11.98 -9.77 -22.32
N THR A 272 -11.13 -9.04 -23.04
CA THR A 272 -9.76 -9.40 -23.42
C THR A 272 -8.79 -8.81 -22.40
N ALA A 273 -8.02 -9.67 -21.72
CA ALA A 273 -7.04 -9.20 -20.75
C ALA A 273 -5.84 -8.58 -21.50
N ARG A 274 -5.57 -7.29 -21.25
CA ARG A 274 -4.56 -6.46 -21.94
C ARG A 274 -3.25 -7.21 -22.17
N VAL A 275 -2.80 -7.28 -23.42
CA VAL A 275 -1.56 -7.98 -23.79
C VAL A 275 -0.34 -7.10 -23.48
N SER A 276 -0.35 -5.82 -23.90
CA SER A 276 0.75 -4.85 -23.63
C SER A 276 1.13 -4.82 -22.15
N ASN A 277 0.11 -4.80 -21.28
CA ASN A 277 0.28 -4.76 -19.82
C ASN A 277 1.12 -5.92 -19.24
N PHE A 278 1.26 -7.06 -19.91
CA PHE A 278 2.17 -8.13 -19.47
C PHE A 278 3.61 -7.95 -19.97
N VAL A 279 3.84 -7.16 -21.01
CA VAL A 279 5.17 -6.76 -21.51
C VAL A 279 5.81 -5.73 -20.57
N ASN A 280 5.08 -4.68 -20.16
CA ASN A 280 5.55 -3.69 -19.18
C ASN A 280 5.88 -4.34 -17.80
N LEU A 281 5.19 -5.42 -17.45
CA LEU A 281 5.48 -6.22 -16.24
C LEU A 281 6.65 -7.20 -16.41
N GLN A 282 7.36 -7.15 -17.53
CA GLN A 282 8.66 -7.81 -17.73
C GLN A 282 9.85 -6.84 -17.63
N SER A 283 9.63 -5.51 -17.59
CA SER A 283 10.70 -4.49 -17.57
C SER A 283 11.71 -4.69 -16.45
N SER A 284 12.99 -4.84 -16.81
CA SER A 284 14.06 -5.02 -15.82
C SER A 284 14.29 -3.74 -15.01
N VAL A 285 14.21 -3.87 -13.68
CA VAL A 285 14.44 -2.77 -12.72
C VAL A 285 15.84 -2.88 -12.15
N LEU A 286 16.61 -1.80 -12.28
CA LEU A 286 18.05 -1.77 -12.12
C LEU A 286 18.46 -0.70 -11.10
N LEU A 287 19.40 -1.05 -10.24
CA LEU A 287 20.17 -0.12 -9.42
C LEU A 287 21.61 -0.12 -9.92
N LEU A 288 22.06 1.03 -10.43
CA LEU A 288 23.47 1.32 -10.72
C LEU A 288 24.04 2.18 -9.59
N GLU A 289 25.20 1.80 -9.07
CA GLU A 289 25.88 2.50 -7.98
C GLU A 289 27.35 2.77 -8.35
N TYR A 290 27.74 4.06 -8.39
CA TYR A 290 29.07 4.53 -8.78
C TYR A 290 29.48 5.74 -7.95
N SER A 291 30.73 5.82 -7.49
CA SER A 291 31.24 6.90 -6.62
C SER A 291 30.35 7.22 -5.40
N GLY A 292 29.64 6.22 -4.86
CA GLY A 292 28.70 6.37 -3.74
C GLY A 292 27.33 6.98 -4.09
N LYS A 293 27.06 7.23 -5.38
CA LYS A 293 25.77 7.72 -5.90
C LYS A 293 24.94 6.56 -6.44
N LYS A 294 23.63 6.56 -6.17
CA LYS A 294 22.69 5.51 -6.58
C LYS A 294 21.69 6.00 -7.62
N LEU A 295 21.58 5.27 -8.73
CA LEU A 295 20.64 5.51 -9.82
C LEU A 295 19.63 4.35 -9.89
N LEU A 296 18.33 4.64 -9.86
CA LEU A 296 17.27 3.67 -10.14
C LEU A 296 16.78 3.86 -11.58
N LEU A 297 16.76 2.77 -12.34
CA LEU A 297 16.16 2.70 -13.68
C LEU A 297 15.06 1.65 -13.63
N THR A 298 13.82 2.01 -13.94
CA THR A 298 12.66 1.14 -13.76
C THR A 298 12.20 0.41 -15.03
N GLY A 299 12.60 0.91 -16.21
CA GLY A 299 11.81 0.72 -17.44
C GLY A 299 10.34 1.08 -17.18
N ASP A 300 9.44 0.45 -17.91
CA ASP A 300 8.00 0.73 -17.81
C ASP A 300 7.23 -0.15 -16.82
N MET A 301 7.97 -0.69 -15.84
CA MET A 301 7.41 -1.43 -14.73
C MET A 301 6.32 -0.62 -14.00
N GLN A 302 5.08 -1.12 -14.05
CA GLN A 302 3.89 -0.51 -13.46
C GLN A 302 3.87 -0.69 -11.93
N LEU A 303 4.80 -0.03 -11.23
CA LEU A 303 5.07 -0.25 -9.81
C LEU A 303 3.90 0.16 -8.90
N ALA A 304 3.13 1.19 -9.28
CA ALA A 304 2.03 1.73 -8.49
C ALA A 304 0.73 0.91 -8.62
N ASP A 305 0.36 0.55 -9.85
CA ASP A 305 -0.80 -0.29 -10.16
C ASP A 305 -0.44 -1.27 -11.28
N PRO A 306 -0.15 -2.56 -10.96
CA PRO A 306 0.19 -3.56 -11.95
C PRO A 306 -0.96 -4.00 -12.88
N GLN A 307 -2.19 -3.49 -12.72
CA GLN A 307 -3.37 -3.72 -13.58
C GLN A 307 -3.72 -5.19 -13.93
N THR A 308 -3.18 -6.15 -13.17
CA THR A 308 -3.31 -7.58 -13.42
C THR A 308 -3.93 -8.31 -12.24
N ASN A 309 -4.62 -9.41 -12.55
CA ASN A 309 -5.19 -10.32 -11.55
C ASN A 309 -4.32 -11.56 -11.29
N ASP A 310 -3.16 -11.71 -11.97
CA ASP A 310 -2.32 -12.87 -11.71
C ASP A 310 -1.63 -12.81 -10.34
N ARG A 311 -1.68 -13.94 -9.63
CA ARG A 311 -1.24 -14.04 -8.23
C ARG A 311 0.26 -14.26 -8.07
N THR A 312 0.96 -14.68 -9.12
CA THR A 312 2.41 -14.78 -9.15
C THR A 312 3.01 -13.42 -9.50
N VAL A 313 2.50 -12.74 -10.53
CA VAL A 313 2.88 -11.37 -10.94
C VAL A 313 2.66 -10.39 -9.79
N LEU A 314 1.46 -10.33 -9.21
CA LEU A 314 1.18 -9.48 -8.03
C LEU A 314 2.06 -9.82 -6.80
N ALA A 315 2.60 -11.03 -6.69
CA ALA A 315 3.54 -11.39 -5.63
C ALA A 315 4.98 -10.97 -5.96
N GLY A 316 5.38 -11.02 -7.23
CA GLY A 316 6.62 -10.44 -7.72
C GLY A 316 6.67 -8.93 -7.53
N MET A 317 5.58 -8.22 -7.87
CA MET A 317 5.48 -6.76 -7.71
C MET A 317 5.65 -6.31 -6.26
N ARG A 318 5.00 -6.97 -5.29
CA ARG A 318 5.20 -6.66 -3.85
C ARG A 318 6.60 -7.02 -3.32
N ALA A 319 7.33 -7.91 -3.97
CA ALA A 319 8.72 -8.18 -3.63
C ALA A 319 9.65 -7.11 -4.24
N LEU A 320 9.36 -6.67 -5.46
CA LEU A 320 10.10 -5.65 -6.20
C LEU A 320 9.97 -4.26 -5.56
N THR A 321 8.76 -3.79 -5.27
CA THR A 321 8.56 -2.50 -4.60
C THR A 321 9.18 -2.47 -3.20
N LYS A 322 9.16 -3.60 -2.48
CA LYS A 322 9.90 -3.77 -1.23
C LYS A 322 11.43 -3.67 -1.43
N ALA A 323 11.98 -4.34 -2.45
CA ALA A 323 13.42 -4.30 -2.74
C ALA A 323 13.91 -2.90 -3.16
N ILE A 324 13.06 -2.12 -3.84
CA ILE A 324 13.32 -0.70 -4.13
C ILE A 324 13.43 0.08 -2.81
N GLY A 325 12.45 -0.05 -1.91
CA GLY A 325 12.48 0.61 -0.60
C GLY A 325 13.66 0.19 0.29
N GLU A 326 14.14 -1.04 0.17
CA GLU A 326 15.31 -1.54 0.91
C GLU A 326 16.67 -1.02 0.38
N HIS A 327 16.69 -0.37 -0.79
CA HIS A 327 17.90 0.20 -1.38
C HIS A 327 17.94 1.74 -1.42
N ALA A 328 16.88 2.41 -0.98
CA ALA A 328 16.80 3.86 -0.79
C ALA A 328 17.89 4.44 0.15
N PRO A 329 18.08 5.77 0.19
CA PRO A 329 17.61 6.76 -0.79
C PRO A 329 18.34 6.61 -2.12
N TYR A 330 17.76 7.12 -3.20
CA TYR A 330 18.37 7.22 -4.53
C TYR A 330 18.75 8.67 -4.86
N ASP A 331 19.87 8.89 -5.55
CA ASP A 331 20.26 10.23 -6.02
C ASP A 331 19.50 10.63 -7.30
N PHE A 332 19.17 9.64 -8.14
CA PHE A 332 18.37 9.80 -9.36
C PHE A 332 17.43 8.60 -9.57
N VAL A 333 16.24 8.87 -10.09
CA VAL A 333 15.29 7.86 -10.57
C VAL A 333 14.78 8.24 -11.96
N LYS A 334 14.96 7.35 -12.95
CA LYS A 334 14.15 7.39 -14.18
C LYS A 334 12.76 6.88 -13.82
N LEU A 335 11.73 7.72 -13.99
CA LEU A 335 10.33 7.34 -13.75
C LEU A 335 9.86 6.32 -14.78
N SER A 336 8.99 5.41 -14.33
CA SER A 336 8.41 4.33 -15.12
C SER A 336 7.24 4.77 -15.98
N HIS A 337 7.03 4.05 -17.07
CA HIS A 337 5.85 4.10 -17.92
C HIS A 337 5.63 5.48 -18.52
N HIS A 338 6.72 6.06 -19.04
CA HIS A 338 6.83 7.47 -19.48
C HIS A 338 6.25 8.51 -18.47
N GLY A 339 6.19 8.17 -17.17
CA GLY A 339 5.55 8.98 -16.12
C GLY A 339 4.04 8.77 -15.98
N SER A 340 3.51 7.60 -16.32
CA SER A 340 2.10 7.24 -16.18
C SER A 340 1.68 7.00 -14.72
N HIS A 341 0.36 7.14 -14.46
CA HIS A 341 -0.21 7.06 -13.11
C HIS A 341 -0.15 5.68 -12.46
N ASN A 342 -0.03 4.61 -13.27
CA ASN A 342 0.15 3.24 -12.80
C ASN A 342 1.64 2.86 -12.67
N GLY A 343 2.54 3.69 -13.20
CA GLY A 343 3.98 3.62 -13.00
C GLY A 343 4.38 4.03 -11.59
N ILE A 344 4.00 5.25 -11.16
CA ILE A 344 4.50 5.86 -9.92
C ILE A 344 3.38 6.53 -9.08
N ASN A 345 3.53 6.49 -7.75
CA ASN A 345 2.64 7.17 -6.81
C ASN A 345 3.43 7.77 -5.61
N ALA A 346 2.73 8.47 -4.71
CA ALA A 346 3.34 9.11 -3.55
C ALA A 346 4.05 8.14 -2.58
N GLU A 347 3.44 6.99 -2.25
CA GLU A 347 4.03 6.00 -1.33
C GLU A 347 5.33 5.41 -1.93
N LEU A 348 5.39 5.22 -3.25
CA LEU A 348 6.60 4.78 -3.93
C LEU A 348 7.72 5.83 -3.91
N LEU A 349 7.40 7.10 -4.18
CA LEU A 349 8.39 8.19 -4.11
C LEU A 349 8.92 8.43 -2.68
N GLU A 350 8.07 8.22 -1.66
CA GLU A 350 8.50 8.16 -0.25
C GLU A 350 9.38 6.93 0.03
N SER A 351 9.00 5.74 -0.47
CA SER A 351 9.80 4.52 -0.31
C SER A 351 11.18 4.59 -0.97
N MET A 352 11.30 5.33 -2.09
CA MET A 352 12.56 5.64 -2.78
C MET A 352 13.46 6.62 -1.99
N GLY A 353 13.01 7.08 -0.82
CA GLY A 353 13.76 7.97 0.06
C GLY A 353 13.84 9.41 -0.42
N HIS A 354 12.80 9.88 -1.13
CA HIS A 354 12.70 11.24 -1.69
C HIS A 354 13.88 11.61 -2.61
N PRO A 355 13.96 11.00 -3.81
CA PRO A 355 15.09 11.17 -4.72
C PRO A 355 15.24 12.63 -5.18
N ARG A 356 16.47 13.16 -5.07
CA ARG A 356 16.76 14.58 -5.39
C ARG A 356 16.67 14.90 -6.88
N LEU A 357 16.77 13.89 -7.75
CA LEU A 357 16.58 14.02 -9.19
C LEU A 357 15.60 12.98 -9.72
N LEU A 358 14.72 13.41 -10.63
CA LEU A 358 13.91 12.54 -11.47
C LEU A 358 14.22 12.78 -12.95
N GLY A 359 14.08 11.73 -13.76
CA GLY A 359 14.10 11.82 -15.22
C GLY A 359 12.87 11.17 -15.82
N VAL A 360 12.38 11.70 -16.93
CA VAL A 360 11.33 11.05 -17.74
C VAL A 360 11.72 11.14 -19.21
N CYS A 361 11.45 10.08 -19.97
CA CYS A 361 11.51 10.14 -21.43
C CYS A 361 10.07 9.94 -21.94
N ALA A 362 9.71 10.76 -22.93
CA ALA A 362 8.44 10.88 -23.63
C ALA A 362 8.69 11.85 -24.80
N GLY A 363 8.03 11.70 -25.95
CA GLY A 363 8.25 12.61 -27.09
C GLY A 363 7.23 13.74 -27.18
N GLU A 364 7.47 14.68 -28.10
CA GLU A 364 6.69 15.92 -28.23
C GLU A 364 5.21 15.68 -28.52
N THR A 365 4.84 14.57 -29.17
CA THR A 365 3.47 14.28 -29.60
C THR A 365 2.64 13.53 -28.56
N SER A 366 3.24 13.10 -27.44
CA SER A 366 2.50 12.41 -26.38
C SER A 366 1.35 13.28 -25.86
N MET A 367 0.13 12.74 -25.83
CA MET A 367 -1.04 13.46 -25.30
C MET A 367 -1.29 13.11 -23.83
N ARG A 368 -0.87 11.92 -23.38
CA ARG A 368 -1.21 11.35 -22.07
C ARG A 368 -0.06 11.26 -21.07
N HIS A 369 1.20 11.23 -21.52
CA HIS A 369 2.34 11.01 -20.63
C HIS A 369 3.42 12.12 -20.78
N PRO A 370 4.03 12.61 -19.67
CA PRO A 370 3.80 12.24 -18.28
C PRO A 370 2.39 12.62 -17.79
N HIS A 371 1.75 11.73 -17.04
CA HIS A 371 0.35 11.87 -16.67
C HIS A 371 0.13 13.06 -15.69
N PRO A 372 -0.97 13.83 -15.78
CA PRO A 372 -1.20 14.99 -14.91
C PRO A 372 -1.03 14.73 -13.41
N ALA A 373 -1.51 13.58 -12.90
CA ALA A 373 -1.29 13.20 -11.50
C ALA A 373 0.21 13.05 -11.14
N THR A 374 1.02 12.52 -12.06
CA THR A 374 2.47 12.40 -11.89
C THR A 374 3.14 13.77 -11.92
N LEU A 375 2.69 14.68 -12.78
CA LEU A 375 3.15 16.06 -12.82
C LEU A 375 2.83 16.82 -11.51
N GLU A 376 1.68 16.58 -10.87
CA GLU A 376 1.38 17.13 -9.54
C GLU A 376 2.26 16.53 -8.43
N LEU A 377 2.56 15.23 -8.46
CA LEU A 377 3.53 14.61 -7.55
C LEU A 377 4.93 15.24 -7.69
N MET A 378 5.36 15.47 -8.92
CA MET A 378 6.65 16.13 -9.23
C MET A 378 6.65 17.59 -8.73
N LYS A 379 5.62 18.38 -9.05
CA LYS A 379 5.44 19.75 -8.49
C LYS A 379 5.56 19.78 -6.96
N THR A 380 4.94 18.81 -6.28
CA THR A 380 5.00 18.66 -4.83
C THR A 380 6.44 18.41 -4.34
N MET A 381 7.22 17.57 -5.02
CA MET A 381 8.65 17.35 -4.69
C MET A 381 9.54 18.60 -4.90
N VAL A 382 9.20 19.49 -5.84
CA VAL A 382 9.88 20.80 -5.95
C VAL A 382 9.53 21.70 -4.76
N ALA A 383 8.24 21.78 -4.42
CA ALA A 383 7.73 22.69 -3.40
C ALA A 383 8.12 22.29 -1.98
N GLU A 384 8.21 20.99 -1.69
CA GLU A 384 8.45 20.45 -0.34
C GLU A 384 9.88 19.93 -0.11
N GLN A 385 10.63 19.58 -1.18
CA GLN A 385 11.85 18.77 -1.06
C GLN A 385 13.04 19.27 -1.91
N HIS A 386 12.88 20.40 -2.61
CA HIS A 386 13.87 20.94 -3.56
C HIS A 386 14.35 19.91 -4.61
N GLY A 387 13.45 19.00 -5.01
CA GLY A 387 13.69 18.07 -6.11
C GLY A 387 13.93 18.79 -7.43
N ARG A 388 14.57 18.11 -8.39
CA ARG A 388 14.75 18.60 -9.76
C ARG A 388 14.41 17.51 -10.77
N TRP A 389 13.86 17.88 -11.92
CA TRP A 389 13.63 16.95 -13.02
C TRP A 389 13.84 17.56 -14.39
N ALA A 390 14.14 16.69 -15.34
CA ALA A 390 14.05 16.95 -16.77
C ALA A 390 13.18 15.88 -17.44
N ARG A 391 12.45 16.27 -18.48
CA ARG A 391 11.64 15.36 -19.29
C ARG A 391 11.75 15.71 -20.78
N THR A 392 11.99 14.72 -21.64
CA THR A 392 12.44 14.96 -23.02
C THR A 392 11.40 15.70 -23.87
N ASP A 393 10.12 15.52 -23.60
CA ASP A 393 8.99 16.24 -24.21
C ASP A 393 9.05 17.77 -24.03
N VAL A 394 9.59 18.28 -22.90
CA VAL A 394 9.79 19.74 -22.68
C VAL A 394 11.25 20.20 -22.67
N ASN A 395 12.22 19.28 -22.57
CA ASN A 395 13.63 19.60 -22.42
C ASN A 395 14.55 19.10 -23.55
N GLY A 396 14.08 18.14 -24.38
CA GLY A 396 14.92 17.43 -25.33
C GLY A 396 16.07 16.69 -24.63
N LEU A 397 17.22 16.61 -25.31
CA LEU A 397 18.46 16.05 -24.78
C LEU A 397 18.81 16.68 -23.42
N SER A 398 18.78 15.87 -22.36
CA SER A 398 18.89 16.32 -20.97
C SER A 398 20.02 15.60 -20.25
N THR A 399 21.13 16.28 -20.00
CA THR A 399 22.32 15.72 -19.32
C THR A 399 22.39 16.14 -17.86
N ILE A 400 22.26 15.15 -16.98
CA ILE A 400 22.57 15.24 -15.55
C ILE A 400 24.06 14.93 -15.37
N THR A 401 24.74 15.63 -14.46
CA THR A 401 26.16 15.42 -14.17
C THR A 401 26.42 15.47 -12.68
N PHE A 402 26.96 14.37 -12.18
CA PHE A 402 27.35 14.17 -10.79
C PHE A 402 28.83 14.52 -10.66
N ASP A 403 29.09 15.76 -10.29
CA ASP A 403 30.42 16.29 -9.96
C ASP A 403 30.33 16.91 -8.55
N GLY A 404 30.82 16.17 -7.55
CA GLY A 404 30.60 16.48 -6.15
C GLY A 404 29.24 16.03 -5.59
N ASP A 405 28.78 16.71 -4.53
CA ASP A 405 27.58 16.31 -3.77
C ASP A 405 26.26 16.81 -4.41
N GLU A 406 26.33 17.96 -5.11
CA GLU A 406 25.25 18.68 -5.77
C GLU A 406 25.32 18.45 -7.30
N PRO A 407 24.54 17.54 -7.89
CA PRO A 407 24.58 17.32 -9.33
C PRO A 407 24.03 18.52 -10.11
N THR A 408 24.55 18.74 -11.32
CA THR A 408 24.05 19.74 -12.29
C THR A 408 23.13 19.09 -13.31
N VAL A 409 22.21 19.87 -13.90
CA VAL A 409 21.30 19.43 -14.96
C VAL A 409 21.37 20.45 -16.09
N ALA A 410 21.69 19.99 -17.30
CA ALA A 410 21.69 20.78 -18.52
C ALA A 410 20.65 20.20 -19.49
N VAL A 411 19.90 21.07 -20.16
CA VAL A 411 18.82 20.71 -21.10
C VAL A 411 19.06 21.41 -22.43
N SER A 412 18.72 20.79 -23.56
CA SER A 412 18.88 21.41 -24.87
C SER A 412 17.86 22.51 -25.14
N CYS A 413 16.68 22.43 -24.51
CA CYS A 413 15.63 23.43 -24.61
C CYS A 413 14.75 23.52 -23.35
N GLY A 414 13.86 24.51 -23.32
CA GLY A 414 12.94 24.74 -22.21
C GLY A 414 13.65 25.10 -20.90
N HIS A 415 13.09 24.66 -19.79
CA HIS A 415 13.67 24.77 -18.45
C HIS A 415 13.41 23.49 -17.66
N ILE A 416 14.32 23.14 -16.74
CA ILE A 416 14.06 22.05 -15.79
C ILE A 416 12.85 22.41 -14.91
N ASN A 417 12.21 21.39 -14.35
CA ASN A 417 11.02 21.54 -13.51
C ASN A 417 9.74 22.06 -14.22
N ASP A 418 9.73 22.17 -15.56
CA ASP A 418 8.48 22.45 -16.31
C ASP A 418 7.48 21.29 -16.09
N ALA A 419 6.30 21.62 -15.55
CA ALA A 419 5.19 20.71 -15.31
C ALA A 419 3.88 21.16 -15.99
N SER A 420 4.00 21.73 -17.20
CA SER A 420 2.93 21.83 -18.19
C SER A 420 2.34 20.44 -18.50
N PRO A 421 1.05 20.31 -18.85
CA PRO A 421 0.58 19.06 -19.45
C PRO A 421 1.34 18.74 -20.76
N PRO A 422 1.33 17.48 -21.22
CA PRO A 422 1.81 17.09 -22.55
C PRO A 422 1.11 17.90 -23.67
N ARG A 423 1.75 18.04 -24.84
CA ARG A 423 1.38 19.07 -25.83
C ARG A 423 1.18 18.48 -27.23
N GLY A 424 -0.08 18.39 -27.65
CA GLY A 424 -0.42 17.91 -29.00
C GLY A 424 0.20 18.71 -30.16
N PRO A 425 0.20 18.15 -31.38
CA PRO A 425 1.03 18.58 -32.52
C PRO A 425 0.81 20.02 -33.03
N ALA A 426 -0.21 20.73 -32.53
CA ALA A 426 -0.54 22.11 -32.88
C ALA A 426 0.45 23.18 -32.32
N ARG A 427 1.43 22.80 -31.49
CA ARG A 427 2.47 23.72 -30.96
C ARG A 427 3.89 23.18 -31.14
N ARG A 428 4.26 22.83 -32.38
CA ARG A 428 5.64 22.48 -32.77
C ARG A 428 6.66 23.52 -32.29
N ARG A 429 7.82 23.07 -31.81
CA ARG A 429 8.92 23.97 -31.42
C ARG A 429 9.46 24.77 -32.60
N ARG A 430 9.95 25.98 -32.32
CA ARG A 430 11.11 26.51 -33.07
C ARG A 430 12.36 25.86 -32.45
N PRO A 431 13.18 25.13 -33.20
CA PRO A 431 14.39 24.52 -32.64
C PRO A 431 15.40 25.62 -32.25
N ALA A 432 15.88 25.57 -31.01
CA ALA A 432 17.21 26.09 -30.72
C ALA A 432 18.23 25.14 -31.36
N SER A 433 19.34 25.64 -31.89
CA SER A 433 20.33 24.78 -32.55
C SER A 433 20.92 23.78 -31.56
N THR A 434 20.66 22.49 -31.79
CA THR A 434 21.04 21.38 -30.89
C THR A 434 22.56 21.30 -30.69
N GLU A 435 23.32 21.79 -31.66
CA GLU A 435 24.77 22.00 -31.60
C GLU A 435 25.20 22.89 -30.42
N ALA A 436 24.45 23.96 -30.10
CA ALA A 436 24.81 24.89 -29.03
C ALA A 436 24.76 24.24 -27.62
N ALA A 437 23.93 23.20 -27.46
CA ALA A 437 23.88 22.40 -26.23
C ALA A 437 25.07 21.43 -26.16
N LEU A 438 25.43 20.79 -27.27
CA LEU A 438 26.55 19.84 -27.37
C LEU A 438 27.93 20.52 -27.23
N VAL A 439 28.11 21.71 -27.81
CA VAL A 439 29.39 22.43 -27.85
C VAL A 439 29.81 22.99 -26.48
N ARG A 440 28.87 23.21 -25.55
CA ARG A 440 29.11 23.97 -24.30
C ARG A 440 29.99 23.28 -23.22
N ARG A 441 30.53 22.07 -23.45
CA ARG A 441 31.29 21.31 -22.43
C ARG A 441 32.63 20.69 -22.87
N SER A 442 33.15 21.00 -24.06
CA SER A 442 34.48 20.50 -24.49
C SER A 442 35.69 21.18 -23.81
N ARG A 443 35.49 22.34 -23.16
CA ARG A 443 36.55 23.06 -22.43
C ARG A 443 36.63 22.61 -20.97
N GLY A 444 37.29 21.47 -20.71
CA GLY A 444 37.29 20.88 -19.35
C GLY A 444 38.34 19.81 -19.03
N ALA A 445 39.36 19.58 -19.85
CA ALA A 445 40.45 18.65 -19.53
C ALA A 445 41.80 19.13 -20.11
N PRO A 446 42.90 19.13 -19.32
CA PRO A 446 44.22 19.47 -19.84
C PRO A 446 44.81 18.29 -20.64
N VAL A 447 45.04 18.50 -21.94
CA VAL A 447 45.83 17.57 -22.75
C VAL A 447 47.31 17.78 -22.44
N LEU A 448 47.98 16.77 -21.89
CA LEU A 448 49.43 16.75 -21.77
C LEU A 448 50.05 16.55 -23.16
N SER A 449 50.61 17.62 -23.73
CA SER A 449 51.21 17.63 -25.06
C SER A 449 52.64 17.05 -25.05
N GLY A 450 52.86 15.95 -25.76
CA GLY A 450 54.17 15.54 -26.27
C GLY A 450 54.21 15.75 -27.80
N PRO A 451 55.26 16.36 -28.37
CA PRO A 451 55.26 16.76 -29.79
C PRO A 451 55.84 15.68 -30.72
N CYS A 452 55.31 15.56 -31.95
CA CYS A 452 56.08 15.94 -33.16
C CYS A 452 55.24 16.00 -34.46
N ALA A 453 55.73 16.79 -35.42
CA ALA A 453 55.57 16.72 -36.88
C ALA A 453 54.21 16.34 -37.53
N ALA A 454 53.59 17.33 -38.19
CA ALA A 454 52.95 17.15 -39.51
C ALA A 454 54.00 17.37 -40.62
N PRO A 455 53.77 16.98 -41.90
CA PRO A 455 52.88 17.72 -42.82
C PRO A 455 52.00 16.75 -43.68
N ALA A 456 51.22 17.13 -44.71
CA ALA A 456 51.13 18.37 -45.48
C ALA A 456 49.72 18.66 -46.06
N ARG A 457 49.54 19.95 -46.43
CA ARG A 457 48.81 20.60 -47.57
C ARG A 457 47.86 19.74 -48.46
N GLY A 458 46.77 20.30 -48.99
CA GLY A 458 46.24 21.69 -48.91
C GLY A 458 45.17 21.97 -49.99
N GLU A 459 44.75 23.25 -50.11
CA GLU A 459 44.02 23.85 -51.28
C GLU A 459 42.58 23.30 -51.60
N GLU A 460 41.61 24.03 -52.17
CA GLU A 460 41.43 25.49 -52.44
C GLU A 460 39.94 25.87 -52.71
N SER A 461 39.62 27.17 -52.80
CA SER A 461 38.39 27.81 -53.38
C SER A 461 37.02 27.53 -52.67
N MET A 462 36.06 28.47 -52.50
CA MET A 462 35.38 29.44 -53.41
C MET A 462 34.43 28.76 -54.44
N ALA A 463 33.27 29.28 -54.85
CA ALA A 463 32.68 30.63 -54.75
C ALA A 463 31.11 30.63 -54.83
N MET A 464 30.50 31.83 -54.84
CA MET A 464 29.16 32.20 -55.36
C MET A 464 27.89 31.70 -54.63
N GLN A 465 26.71 32.33 -54.74
CA GLN A 465 26.31 33.77 -54.71
C GLN A 465 24.76 33.83 -54.70
N GLU A 466 24.16 34.83 -54.02
CA GLU A 466 22.85 35.51 -54.27
C GLU A 466 21.55 34.69 -54.52
N GLY A 467 20.32 35.20 -54.29
CA GLY A 467 19.80 36.46 -53.72
C GLY A 467 18.36 36.19 -53.20
N GLU A 468 17.49 37.14 -52.83
CA GLU A 468 17.52 38.61 -52.83
C GLU A 468 16.44 39.17 -51.83
N ARG A 469 16.58 40.47 -51.46
CA ARG A 469 15.56 41.56 -51.33
C ARG A 469 14.05 41.20 -51.09
N VAL A 470 13.20 41.97 -50.36
CA VAL A 470 13.05 43.44 -50.21
C VAL A 470 12.44 43.82 -48.82
N MET A 471 12.54 45.11 -48.47
CA MET A 471 11.84 45.87 -47.41
C MET A 471 10.30 45.98 -47.65
N ASN A 472 9.43 46.71 -46.91
CA ASN A 472 9.48 47.60 -45.72
C ASN A 472 8.06 47.55 -45.02
N ASP A 473 7.49 48.46 -44.20
CA ASP A 473 7.79 49.82 -43.69
C ASP A 473 6.98 50.14 -42.39
N ARG A 474 7.26 51.31 -41.77
CA ARG A 474 6.43 52.26 -40.98
C ARG A 474 5.15 51.85 -40.20
N GLY A 475 5.03 52.46 -39.00
CA GLY A 475 3.76 53.01 -38.46
C GLY A 475 3.25 52.46 -37.11
N ALA A 476 2.82 53.25 -36.11
CA ALA A 476 3.35 54.43 -35.40
C ALA A 476 2.18 55.11 -34.62
N LEU A 477 2.43 55.57 -33.37
CA LEU A 477 1.58 56.49 -32.57
C LEU A 477 0.20 55.95 -32.08
N SER A 478 -0.47 56.46 -31.01
CA SER A 478 -0.05 57.19 -29.78
C SER A 478 -1.25 57.44 -28.82
N ASN A 479 -0.99 57.81 -27.56
CA ASN A 479 -1.88 58.58 -26.63
C ASN A 479 -3.20 57.90 -26.11
N GLU A 480 -3.86 58.30 -25.01
CA GLU A 480 -3.51 59.12 -23.83
C GLU A 480 -4.40 58.82 -22.59
N ALA A 481 -4.19 59.54 -21.47
CA ALA A 481 -4.83 59.35 -20.16
C ALA A 481 -6.17 60.08 -19.93
N GLY A 482 -6.92 59.72 -18.88
CA GLY A 482 -8.15 60.39 -18.40
C GLY A 482 -8.50 60.05 -16.93
N ARG A 483 -9.08 60.98 -16.16
CA ARG A 483 -9.15 60.99 -14.66
C ARG A 483 -10.54 61.46 -14.16
N VAL A 484 -10.71 61.70 -12.83
CA VAL A 484 -11.83 62.41 -12.11
C VAL A 484 -13.06 61.55 -11.70
N THR A 485 -13.78 61.71 -10.57
CA THR A 485 -13.48 61.93 -9.10
C THR A 485 -14.75 61.67 -8.24
N GLY A 486 -14.61 61.33 -6.94
CA GLY A 486 -15.62 61.57 -5.87
C GLY A 486 -16.28 60.34 -5.21
N GLY A 487 -16.77 60.38 -3.96
CA GLY A 487 -16.72 61.44 -2.92
C GLY A 487 -17.65 61.16 -1.71
N TYR A 488 -17.42 61.83 -0.56
CA TYR A 488 -18.17 61.77 0.74
C TYR A 488 -18.10 60.45 1.56
N GLU A 489 -18.22 60.35 2.91
CA GLU A 489 -18.00 61.15 4.16
C GLU A 489 -18.95 60.59 5.27
N SER A 490 -18.87 60.80 6.60
CA SER A 490 -17.76 61.04 7.55
C SER A 490 -18.25 60.79 9.02
N HIS A 491 -17.55 61.33 10.04
CA HIS A 491 -17.76 61.23 11.52
C HIS A 491 -17.42 59.85 12.18
N ALA A 492 -16.68 59.68 13.30
CA ALA A 492 -16.28 60.51 14.47
C ALA A 492 -17.34 60.58 15.62
N SER A 493 -17.01 60.66 16.93
CA SER A 493 -15.78 60.35 17.72
C SER A 493 -16.02 60.62 19.22
N GLU A 494 -15.49 59.79 20.14
CA GLU A 494 -15.27 60.06 21.60
C GLU A 494 -14.78 58.73 22.26
N GLN A 495 -14.16 58.61 23.44
CA GLN A 495 -13.21 59.35 24.30
C GLN A 495 -12.89 58.39 25.49
N GLU A 496 -11.83 58.64 26.26
CA GLU A 496 -11.38 57.83 27.43
C GLU A 496 -12.08 58.30 28.76
N PRO A 497 -11.76 57.87 30.04
CA PRO A 497 -10.60 57.07 30.51
C PRO A 497 -10.71 56.18 31.79
N ALA A 498 -9.55 55.55 32.10
CA ALA A 498 -8.91 55.41 33.43
C ALA A 498 -9.24 54.29 34.46
N SER A 499 -8.16 53.89 35.16
CA SER A 499 -8.05 53.34 36.53
C SER A 499 -8.41 51.86 36.82
N CYS A 500 -7.88 51.20 37.86
CA CYS A 500 -6.55 51.20 38.52
C CYS A 500 -6.47 50.01 39.52
N ALA A 501 -5.26 49.53 39.88
CA ALA A 501 -4.95 48.76 41.12
C ALA A 501 -5.60 47.37 41.33
N SER A 502 -5.10 46.44 42.17
CA SER A 502 -3.76 46.21 42.77
C SER A 502 -3.67 44.83 43.46
N THR A 503 -2.44 44.32 43.73
CA THR A 503 -2.05 43.42 44.88
C THR A 503 -2.74 42.04 45.05
N THR A 504 -2.19 40.96 45.63
CA THR A 504 -0.87 40.51 46.17
C THR A 504 -0.93 38.96 46.18
N GLU A 505 0.08 38.18 45.76
CA GLU A 505 1.31 37.71 46.48
C GLU A 505 1.15 36.67 47.61
N ALA A 506 2.24 35.90 47.83
CA ALA A 506 2.46 34.77 48.75
C ALA A 506 1.65 33.46 48.48
N ALA A 507 2.20 32.23 48.38
CA ALA A 507 3.41 31.54 48.89
C ALA A 507 3.26 30.99 50.34
N ALA A 508 3.72 29.79 50.72
CA ALA A 508 4.23 28.60 50.01
C ALA A 508 4.34 27.39 50.99
N ILE A 509 5.15 26.36 50.69
CA ILE A 509 5.64 25.27 51.59
C ILE A 509 4.56 24.15 51.84
N THR A 510 4.81 22.82 51.88
CA THR A 510 6.02 21.94 51.98
C THR A 510 5.94 20.69 51.06
N ARG A 511 7.03 19.89 50.96
CA ARG A 511 7.08 18.47 50.50
C ARG A 511 7.72 17.60 51.62
N PRO A 512 7.45 16.29 51.74
CA PRO A 512 8.27 15.21 51.12
C PRO A 512 7.42 14.24 50.23
N ALA A 513 7.89 13.29 49.40
CA ALA A 513 8.84 12.17 49.53
C ALA A 513 8.32 10.99 50.41
N SER A 514 8.48 9.69 50.11
CA SER A 514 9.03 8.97 48.92
C SER A 514 8.80 7.43 49.00
N LEU A 515 8.95 6.75 47.85
CA LEU A 515 9.46 5.35 47.67
C LEU A 515 8.63 4.08 47.98
N LEU A 516 9.00 3.04 47.22
CA LEU A 516 8.91 1.57 47.40
C LEU A 516 7.62 0.77 47.10
N GLU A 517 7.85 -0.46 46.63
CA GLU A 517 6.91 -1.48 46.18
C GLU A 517 6.96 -2.72 47.08
N TYR A 518 5.84 -3.45 47.28
CA TYR A 518 5.83 -4.92 47.29
C TYR A 518 4.41 -5.51 47.04
N VAL A 519 4.29 -6.84 47.12
CA VAL A 519 3.30 -7.76 46.49
C VAL A 519 3.04 -8.94 47.48
N PRO A 520 2.13 -9.94 47.30
CA PRO A 520 0.79 -10.06 46.71
C PRO A 520 -0.31 -10.41 47.77
N GLY A 521 -1.52 -10.81 47.34
CA GLY A 521 -2.35 -11.76 48.12
C GLY A 521 -3.83 -11.87 47.73
N TYR A 522 -4.31 -13.06 47.34
CA TYR A 522 -5.75 -13.39 47.31
C TYR A 522 -5.98 -14.91 47.39
N GLU A 523 -6.58 -15.40 48.48
CA GLU A 523 -7.06 -16.78 48.61
C GLU A 523 -8.60 -16.85 48.63
N ARG A 524 -9.16 -18.05 48.44
CA ARG A 524 -10.61 -18.32 48.42
C ARG A 524 -11.03 -18.97 49.75
N PRO A 525 -12.32 -18.91 50.12
CA PRO A 525 -13.13 -20.12 49.88
C PRO A 525 -14.64 -19.93 49.56
N ARG A 526 -15.12 -20.83 48.68
CA ARG A 526 -16.41 -21.58 48.65
C ARG A 526 -17.79 -20.91 48.92
N ALA A 527 -18.82 -21.50 48.29
CA ALA A 527 -20.27 -21.26 48.43
C ALA A 527 -20.90 -22.28 49.44
N PRO A 528 -22.24 -22.48 49.63
CA PRO A 528 -23.32 -22.53 48.61
C PRO A 528 -24.77 -22.08 49.01
N GLY A 529 -25.70 -22.13 48.03
CA GLY A 529 -27.18 -22.20 48.23
C GLY A 529 -27.93 -20.86 48.14
N ALA A 530 -29.23 -20.80 47.84
CA ALA A 530 -30.14 -21.80 47.24
C ALA A 530 -31.40 -21.12 46.63
N ALA A 531 -32.14 -21.84 45.77
CA ALA A 531 -33.54 -21.67 45.29
C ALA A 531 -34.23 -20.28 45.15
N ALA A 532 -34.95 -20.09 44.04
CA ALA A 532 -36.01 -19.06 43.88
C ALA A 532 -37.40 -19.68 44.16
N PRO A 533 -38.44 -18.85 44.41
CA PRO A 533 -39.49 -18.73 43.38
C PRO A 533 -40.18 -17.35 43.24
N GLU A 534 -40.96 -17.23 42.16
CA GLU A 534 -42.04 -16.24 41.85
C GLU A 534 -43.43 -16.94 42.06
N PRO A 535 -44.64 -16.33 41.93
CA PRO A 535 -45.00 -15.02 41.32
C PRO A 535 -46.13 -14.18 42.00
N SER A 536 -46.52 -13.06 41.35
CA SER A 536 -47.93 -12.69 40.95
C SER A 536 -48.58 -11.34 41.39
N ASP A 537 -49.18 -10.71 40.36
CA ASP A 537 -50.34 -9.78 40.23
C ASP A 537 -50.57 -8.48 41.07
N ARG A 538 -50.54 -7.34 40.32
CA ARG A 538 -51.57 -6.26 40.14
C ARG A 538 -52.36 -5.66 41.33
N VAL A 539 -52.57 -4.31 41.30
CA VAL A 539 -53.89 -3.60 41.11
C VAL A 539 -53.88 -2.09 41.51
N LEU A 540 -54.35 -1.21 40.60
CA LEU A 540 -54.96 0.15 40.73
C LEU A 540 -54.26 1.39 41.38
N LEU A 541 -54.85 2.56 41.06
CA LEU A 541 -54.60 3.96 41.50
C LEU A 541 -55.95 4.65 41.78
N PRO A 542 -56.00 5.73 42.60
CA PRO A 542 -56.90 6.87 42.24
C PRO A 542 -56.44 8.31 42.61
N SER A 543 -56.36 9.17 41.57
CA SER A 543 -56.88 10.56 41.44
C SER A 543 -56.88 11.67 42.54
N HIS A 544 -56.23 12.80 42.18
CA HIS A 544 -56.72 14.21 42.14
C HIS A 544 -56.87 15.16 43.37
N LEU A 545 -56.28 16.38 43.22
CA LEU A 545 -56.90 17.71 43.45
C LEU A 545 -56.12 18.83 42.69
N LYS A 546 -56.60 20.09 42.64
CA LYS A 546 -56.14 21.16 41.70
C LYS A 546 -56.05 22.60 42.25
N ALA A 547 -55.01 23.33 41.79
CA ALA A 547 -54.85 24.80 41.66
C ALA A 547 -53.57 25.08 40.81
N SER A 548 -53.24 26.24 40.22
CA SER A 548 -53.98 27.44 39.72
C SER A 548 -53.05 28.23 38.76
N ALA A 549 -53.59 29.03 37.82
CA ALA A 549 -52.88 29.80 36.75
C ALA A 549 -53.81 30.92 36.20
N PRO A 550 -53.44 31.85 35.26
CA PRO A 550 -52.26 32.01 34.37
C PRO A 550 -51.61 33.44 34.53
N PRO A 551 -51.11 34.25 33.53
CA PRO A 551 -50.73 34.04 32.11
C PRO A 551 -49.41 34.71 31.59
N LEU A 552 -49.00 34.33 30.35
CA LEU A 552 -48.46 35.10 29.18
C LEU A 552 -47.54 36.33 29.37
N THR A 553 -46.40 36.55 28.67
CA THR A 553 -45.60 35.82 27.62
C THR A 553 -44.09 36.06 27.91
N ARG A 554 -43.08 35.33 27.39
CA ARG A 554 -42.85 34.80 26.02
C ARG A 554 -42.02 33.49 26.07
N SER A 555 -42.23 32.62 25.08
CA SER A 555 -41.73 31.23 25.05
C SER A 555 -40.22 31.07 24.90
N LEU A 556 -39.64 30.03 25.56
CA LEU A 556 -38.69 29.10 24.94
C LEU A 556 -38.52 27.78 25.73
N ASP A 557 -39.62 27.05 26.00
CA ASP A 557 -39.56 25.70 26.57
C ASP A 557 -39.26 24.63 25.51
N ALA A 558 -38.44 23.63 25.86
CA ALA A 558 -38.26 22.39 25.10
C ALA A 558 -38.26 21.17 26.06
N PRO A 559 -39.00 20.07 25.78
CA PRO A 559 -39.47 19.20 26.87
C PRO A 559 -38.46 18.16 27.38
N ARG A 560 -38.69 17.73 28.62
CA ARG A 560 -38.00 16.63 29.32
C ARG A 560 -37.92 15.32 28.52
N GLU A 561 -38.84 15.09 27.58
CA GLU A 561 -38.87 13.93 26.67
C GLU A 561 -37.54 13.71 25.92
N ALA A 562 -36.81 14.78 25.59
CA ALA A 562 -35.52 14.72 24.91
C ALA A 562 -34.45 13.93 25.70
N MET A 563 -34.55 13.92 27.04
CA MET A 563 -33.57 13.27 27.91
C MET A 563 -33.85 11.77 28.09
N GLU A 564 -35.11 11.34 27.99
CA GLU A 564 -35.50 9.94 28.18
C GLU A 564 -35.49 9.13 26.87
N ALA A 565 -35.79 9.78 25.73
CA ALA A 565 -35.62 9.19 24.40
C ALA A 565 -34.19 8.73 24.09
N SER A 566 -33.20 9.25 24.83
CA SER A 566 -31.78 8.91 24.69
C SER A 566 -31.39 7.53 25.24
N ARG A 567 -32.28 6.83 25.98
CA ARG A 567 -31.97 5.54 26.62
C ARG A 567 -32.29 4.27 25.81
N MET A 568 -32.78 4.37 24.56
CA MET A 568 -32.98 3.18 23.69
C MET A 568 -32.57 3.39 22.22
N ARG A 569 -31.25 3.31 21.92
CA ARG A 569 -30.78 2.97 20.55
C ARG A 569 -29.35 2.41 20.41
N VAL A 570 -28.94 1.48 21.28
CA VAL A 570 -27.64 0.77 21.15
C VAL A 570 -27.80 -0.53 20.36
N ALA A 571 -27.36 -0.56 19.08
CA ALA A 571 -27.11 -1.80 18.30
C ALA A 571 -26.49 -1.56 16.90
N ARG A 572 -25.47 -0.71 16.73
CA ARG A 572 -24.80 -0.57 15.40
C ARG A 572 -23.32 -0.15 15.37
N SER A 573 -22.52 -0.60 16.35
CA SER A 573 -21.06 -0.68 16.21
C SER A 573 -20.58 -2.13 16.40
N ALA A 574 -19.31 -2.40 16.14
CA ALA A 574 -18.72 -3.74 16.29
C ALA A 574 -18.69 -4.19 17.76
N ALA A 575 -18.62 -5.50 17.99
CA ALA A 575 -18.44 -6.05 19.33
C ALA A 575 -16.98 -5.86 19.79
N PHE A 576 -16.75 -4.85 20.60
CA PHE A 576 -15.57 -4.72 21.47
C PHE A 576 -15.72 -5.74 22.60
N VAL A 577 -14.64 -6.44 22.98
CA VAL A 577 -14.74 -7.66 23.81
C VAL A 577 -14.02 -7.49 25.14
N VAL A 578 -14.75 -7.82 26.20
CA VAL A 578 -14.25 -8.16 27.54
C VAL A 578 -13.91 -9.66 27.57
N PHE A 579 -12.72 -10.01 28.01
CA PHE A 579 -12.14 -11.36 27.96
C PHE A 579 -12.26 -12.11 29.30
N GLY A 580 -13.49 -12.30 29.76
CA GLY A 580 -13.82 -13.08 30.96
C GLY A 580 -14.69 -12.25 31.91
N PRO A 581 -14.31 -12.10 33.20
CA PRO A 581 -14.81 -10.99 34.01
C PRO A 581 -14.36 -9.65 33.40
N ASP A 582 -14.98 -8.56 33.82
CA ASP A 582 -14.62 -7.21 33.38
C ASP A 582 -13.58 -6.62 34.32
N ASP A 583 -12.30 -6.69 33.93
CA ASP A 583 -11.17 -6.26 34.77
C ASP A 583 -10.85 -4.76 34.56
N ARG A 584 -11.72 -4.00 33.88
CA ARG A 584 -11.53 -2.55 33.63
C ARG A 584 -11.75 -1.73 34.89
N VAL A 585 -10.71 -1.01 35.33
CA VAL A 585 -10.74 -0.15 36.52
C VAL A 585 -11.09 1.30 36.12
N ARG A 586 -12.06 1.92 36.80
CA ARG A 586 -12.32 3.37 36.65
C ARG A 586 -11.11 4.16 37.16
N VAL A 587 -10.64 5.13 36.39
CA VAL A 587 -9.60 6.08 36.83
C VAL A 587 -10.23 7.12 37.78
N PRO A 588 -9.80 7.24 39.06
CA PRO A 588 -10.42 8.16 40.02
C PRO A 588 -9.82 9.57 40.01
N ARG A 589 -8.66 9.77 39.36
CA ARG A 589 -7.95 11.06 39.27
C ARG A 589 -7.51 11.32 37.83
N THR A 590 -8.44 11.79 37.00
CA THR A 590 -8.21 12.02 35.57
C THR A 590 -7.21 13.13 35.26
N GLU A 591 -6.95 14.07 36.17
CA GLU A 591 -5.93 15.13 36.02
C GLU A 591 -4.48 14.65 36.22
N ALA A 592 -4.28 13.40 36.68
CA ALA A 592 -2.95 12.82 36.83
C ALA A 592 -2.37 12.40 35.46
N ALA A 593 -1.04 12.42 35.33
CA ALA A 593 -0.38 11.88 34.13
C ALA A 593 -0.42 10.33 34.12
N PRO A 594 -0.78 9.68 32.99
CA PRO A 594 -0.94 10.25 31.65
C PRO A 594 -2.40 10.65 31.32
N TYR A 595 -3.34 10.31 32.19
CA TYR A 595 -4.79 10.44 31.99
C TYR A 595 -5.25 11.85 31.60
N ARG A 596 -4.56 12.91 32.06
CA ARG A 596 -4.87 14.31 31.70
C ARG A 596 -4.91 14.56 30.20
N ALA A 597 -4.05 13.89 29.43
CA ALA A 597 -3.96 14.03 27.99
C ALA A 597 -5.03 13.22 27.23
N ILE A 598 -5.74 12.31 27.89
CA ILE A 598 -6.69 11.38 27.25
C ILE A 598 -8.07 12.05 27.19
N CYS A 599 -8.55 12.25 25.96
CA CYS A 599 -9.73 13.03 25.64
C CYS A 599 -10.93 12.14 25.32
N ALA A 600 -12.09 12.46 25.89
CA ALA A 600 -13.36 11.99 25.37
C ALA A 600 -13.67 12.76 24.08
N LEU A 601 -14.15 12.05 23.06
CA LEU A 601 -14.58 12.63 21.79
C LEU A 601 -16.09 12.48 21.67
N ARG A 602 -16.80 13.59 21.41
CA ARG A 602 -18.20 13.56 20.96
C ARG A 602 -18.22 14.00 19.50
N ILE A 603 -18.51 13.05 18.62
CA ILE A 603 -18.33 13.16 17.17
C ILE A 603 -19.69 13.38 16.52
N THR A 604 -19.84 14.40 15.68
CA THR A 604 -21.04 14.59 14.84
C THR A 604 -20.74 14.10 13.43
N GLY A 605 -21.45 13.07 12.96
CA GLY A 605 -21.27 12.52 11.62
C GLY A 605 -21.83 13.42 10.50
N ALA A 606 -21.46 13.12 9.25
CA ALA A 606 -22.08 13.71 8.06
C ALA A 606 -23.57 13.37 7.94
N ASN A 607 -24.02 12.27 8.54
CA ASN A 607 -25.42 11.89 8.67
C ASN A 607 -26.19 12.64 9.78
N GLY A 608 -25.54 13.51 10.55
CA GLY A 608 -26.13 14.26 11.66
C GLY A 608 -26.32 13.46 12.97
N GLU A 609 -25.96 12.17 13.00
CA GLU A 609 -25.98 11.38 14.25
C GLU A 609 -24.74 11.69 15.12
N ARG A 610 -24.87 11.47 16.43
CA ARG A 610 -23.78 11.64 17.40
C ARG A 610 -23.14 10.29 17.75
N TYR A 611 -21.81 10.26 17.78
CA TYR A 611 -20.98 9.13 18.14
C TYR A 611 -20.03 9.53 19.27
N VAL A 612 -19.41 8.53 19.91
CA VAL A 612 -18.38 8.75 20.94
C VAL A 612 -17.13 7.94 20.63
N GLY A 613 -15.99 8.51 20.97
CA GLY A 613 -14.66 7.91 20.80
C GLY A 613 -13.70 8.42 21.86
N THR A 614 -12.45 7.98 21.76
CA THR A 614 -11.32 8.44 22.57
C THR A 614 -10.24 9.00 21.66
N GLY A 615 -9.48 9.97 22.16
CA GLY A 615 -8.20 10.36 21.57
C GLY A 615 -7.22 10.76 22.67
N TRP A 616 -6.03 11.22 22.30
CA TRP A 616 -5.13 11.86 23.26
C TRP A 616 -4.31 12.99 22.65
N LEU A 617 -3.94 13.95 23.48
CA LEU A 617 -3.17 15.13 23.11
C LEU A 617 -1.68 14.81 22.99
N ILE A 618 -1.10 15.11 21.83
CA ILE A 618 0.36 15.09 21.59
C ILE A 618 0.98 16.50 21.64
N ASN A 619 0.15 17.54 21.51
CA ASN A 619 0.42 18.90 21.96
C ASN A 619 -0.92 19.58 22.29
N ALA A 620 -0.93 20.84 22.72
CA ALA A 620 -2.15 21.58 23.09
C ALA A 620 -3.18 21.75 21.95
N ARG A 621 -2.84 21.37 20.71
CA ARG A 621 -3.62 21.62 19.49
C ARG A 621 -3.86 20.40 18.62
N THR A 622 -3.41 19.21 19.04
CA THR A 622 -3.40 18.02 18.19
C THR A 622 -3.77 16.80 19.00
N VAL A 623 -4.92 16.21 18.65
CA VAL A 623 -5.42 14.98 19.27
C VAL A 623 -5.27 13.84 18.28
N VAL A 624 -4.63 12.75 18.69
CA VAL A 624 -4.53 11.52 17.89
C VAL A 624 -5.70 10.59 18.23
N THR A 625 -6.25 9.92 17.22
CA THR A 625 -7.39 9.00 17.36
C THR A 625 -7.40 7.96 16.22
N ALA A 626 -8.38 7.05 16.21
CA ALA A 626 -8.59 6.11 15.11
C ALA A 626 -9.18 6.82 13.88
N GLY A 627 -8.86 6.34 12.68
CA GLY A 627 -9.34 6.89 11.41
C GLY A 627 -10.87 6.90 11.32
N HIS A 628 -11.51 5.81 11.79
CA HIS A 628 -12.96 5.69 11.84
C HIS A 628 -13.67 6.64 12.82
N CYS A 629 -12.95 7.33 13.72
CA CYS A 629 -13.50 8.40 14.56
C CYS A 629 -13.58 9.76 13.84
N VAL A 630 -12.90 9.88 12.68
CA VAL A 630 -12.83 11.08 11.85
C VAL A 630 -13.57 10.90 10.51
N TYR A 631 -13.56 9.68 9.95
CA TYR A 631 -14.26 9.34 8.72
C TYR A 631 -14.75 7.89 8.73
N ASP A 632 -16.06 7.68 8.56
CA ASP A 632 -16.58 6.38 8.14
C ASP A 632 -17.85 6.55 7.30
N CYS A 633 -17.79 6.11 6.04
CA CYS A 633 -18.92 6.11 5.11
C CYS A 633 -20.04 5.11 5.47
N GLN A 634 -19.83 4.18 6.41
CA GLN A 634 -20.83 3.17 6.81
C GLN A 634 -21.54 3.45 8.14
N THR A 635 -20.89 4.13 9.09
CA THR A 635 -21.52 4.59 10.34
C THR A 635 -21.89 6.08 10.23
N MET A 636 -20.90 6.97 10.29
CA MET A 636 -21.04 8.44 10.26
C MET A 636 -21.57 9.01 8.94
N GLY A 637 -21.61 8.21 7.86
CA GLY A 637 -22.03 8.64 6.53
C GLY A 637 -20.96 9.43 5.74
N GLY A 638 -19.72 9.48 6.24
CA GLY A 638 -18.62 10.25 5.65
C GLY A 638 -17.70 10.81 6.74
N TRP A 639 -17.19 12.01 6.50
CA TRP A 639 -16.38 12.78 7.46
C TRP A 639 -17.20 13.19 8.70
N ALA A 640 -16.52 13.42 9.82
CA ALA A 640 -17.07 14.21 10.92
C ALA A 640 -17.35 15.64 10.44
N THR A 641 -18.49 16.21 10.83
CA THR A 641 -18.80 17.64 10.62
C THR A 641 -18.24 18.51 11.75
N SER A 642 -18.12 17.93 12.94
CA SER A 642 -17.43 18.49 14.10
C SER A 642 -17.12 17.40 15.12
N ILE A 643 -16.07 17.60 15.93
CA ILE A 643 -15.75 16.76 17.09
C ILE A 643 -15.50 17.67 18.29
N GLU A 644 -16.28 17.50 19.37
CA GLU A 644 -15.98 18.09 20.67
C GLU A 644 -14.94 17.21 21.38
N VAL A 645 -13.80 17.80 21.71
CA VAL A 645 -12.67 17.18 22.41
C VAL A 645 -12.70 17.63 23.87
N ILE A 646 -12.73 16.69 24.81
CA ILE A 646 -12.82 16.96 26.25
C ILE A 646 -11.70 16.20 27.00
N PRO A 647 -10.58 16.86 27.35
CA PRO A 647 -9.50 16.24 28.10
C PRO A 647 -9.92 15.94 29.55
N ALA A 648 -9.49 14.80 30.09
CA ALA A 648 -9.66 14.41 31.50
C ALA A 648 -11.10 14.38 32.06
N LEU A 649 -12.12 14.19 31.20
CA LEU A 649 -13.53 14.13 31.58
C LEU A 649 -13.80 13.12 32.72
N ASP A 650 -14.54 13.52 33.75
CA ASP A 650 -15.03 12.61 34.80
C ASP A 650 -16.48 12.93 35.18
N GLY A 651 -17.42 12.16 34.64
CA GLY A 651 -18.85 12.39 34.73
C GLY A 651 -19.25 13.67 34.00
N THR A 652 -19.61 14.70 34.76
CA THR A 652 -19.92 16.04 34.25
C THR A 652 -18.73 17.01 34.31
N ARG A 653 -17.65 16.66 35.03
CA ARG A 653 -16.50 17.53 35.27
C ARG A 653 -15.55 17.52 34.08
N GLN A 654 -15.17 18.72 33.59
CA GLN A 654 -14.29 18.92 32.44
C GLN A 654 -13.05 19.73 32.85
N PRO A 655 -12.00 19.11 33.43
CA PRO A 655 -10.91 19.84 34.09
C PRO A 655 -10.13 20.83 33.22
N PHE A 656 -10.08 20.60 31.91
CA PHE A 656 -9.35 21.43 30.94
C PHE A 656 -10.29 22.02 29.86
N GLY A 657 -11.58 22.13 30.18
CA GLY A 657 -12.65 22.55 29.27
C GLY A 657 -12.91 21.57 28.12
N SER A 658 -13.52 22.08 27.06
CA SER A 658 -13.71 21.36 25.79
C SER A 658 -13.41 22.26 24.59
N VAL A 659 -12.95 21.68 23.48
CA VAL A 659 -12.72 22.40 22.21
C VAL A 659 -13.44 21.68 21.07
N VAL A 660 -14.22 22.42 20.28
CA VAL A 660 -14.91 21.87 19.09
C VAL A 660 -14.03 22.06 17.85
N ALA A 661 -13.55 20.95 17.29
CA ALA A 661 -12.74 20.93 16.09
C ALA A 661 -13.57 20.64 14.82
N LYS A 662 -13.15 21.24 13.70
CA LYS A 662 -13.69 21.00 12.36
C LYS A 662 -12.60 20.65 11.32
N ARG A 663 -11.33 20.60 11.75
CA ARG A 663 -10.17 20.27 10.91
C ARG A 663 -9.61 18.91 11.31
N PHE A 664 -9.41 18.05 10.32
CA PHE A 664 -8.95 16.68 10.54
C PHE A 664 -7.88 16.29 9.52
N ARG A 665 -7.08 15.28 9.89
CA ARG A 665 -6.06 14.66 9.05
C ARG A 665 -6.19 13.15 9.15
N LEU A 666 -5.99 12.49 8.02
CA LEU A 666 -6.33 11.09 7.79
C LEU A 666 -5.46 10.59 6.64
N VAL A 667 -5.05 9.33 6.66
CA VAL A 667 -4.32 8.69 5.55
C VAL A 667 -5.28 8.16 4.48
N SER A 668 -4.85 8.19 3.22
CA SER A 668 -5.69 7.79 2.08
C SER A 668 -6.07 6.30 2.12
N GLY A 669 -5.17 5.43 2.60
CA GLY A 669 -5.47 4.02 2.87
C GLY A 669 -6.57 3.73 3.91
N TRP A 670 -7.08 4.74 4.63
CA TRP A 670 -8.36 4.60 5.35
C TRP A 670 -9.57 5.09 4.53
N LEU A 671 -9.41 6.12 3.70
CA LEU A 671 -10.45 6.62 2.80
C LEU A 671 -10.83 5.59 1.72
N GLU A 672 -9.83 4.88 1.18
CA GLU A 672 -9.91 3.98 0.02
C GLU A 672 -10.64 2.65 0.35
N ASP A 673 -10.01 1.76 1.11
CA ASP A 673 -10.55 0.42 1.43
C ASP A 673 -11.01 0.26 2.89
N ARG A 674 -10.69 1.23 3.75
CA ARG A 674 -10.82 1.19 5.22
C ARG A 674 -10.04 0.02 5.84
N SER A 675 -8.80 -0.17 5.40
CA SER A 675 -7.87 -1.14 5.96
C SER A 675 -7.51 -0.80 7.42
N PRO A 676 -7.61 -1.75 8.36
CA PRO A 676 -7.16 -1.56 9.74
C PRO A 676 -5.67 -1.21 9.89
N GLU A 677 -4.85 -1.44 8.85
CA GLU A 677 -3.43 -1.06 8.81
C GLU A 677 -3.18 0.42 8.48
N TYR A 678 -4.28 1.18 8.32
CA TYR A 678 -4.33 2.61 8.07
C TYR A 678 -5.35 3.35 8.97
N ASP A 679 -5.99 2.69 9.94
CA ASP A 679 -7.05 3.25 10.80
C ASP A 679 -6.51 4.24 11.86
N TYR A 680 -5.97 5.37 11.43
CA TYR A 680 -5.52 6.47 12.30
C TYR A 680 -5.76 7.85 11.71
N ALA A 681 -6.00 8.82 12.60
CA ALA A 681 -6.24 10.21 12.25
C ALA A 681 -5.67 11.17 13.32
N ALA A 682 -5.58 12.45 12.96
CA ALA A 682 -5.41 13.54 13.91
C ALA A 682 -6.54 14.57 13.76
N ILE A 683 -6.99 15.10 14.90
CA ILE A 683 -7.92 16.21 15.01
C ILE A 683 -7.08 17.46 15.31
N LEU A 684 -7.20 18.49 14.48
CA LEU A 684 -6.45 19.74 14.62
C LEU A 684 -7.34 20.79 15.27
N LEU A 685 -6.87 21.35 16.39
CA LEU A 685 -7.64 22.29 17.20
C LEU A 685 -7.25 23.74 16.86
N ASP A 686 -8.21 24.49 16.32
CA ASP A 686 -8.01 25.91 15.96
C ASP A 686 -7.75 26.77 17.21
N GLU A 687 -8.36 26.45 18.34
CA GLU A 687 -7.99 26.95 19.68
C GLU A 687 -7.30 25.85 20.51
N PRO A 688 -6.36 26.19 21.42
CA PRO A 688 -5.69 25.20 22.24
C PRO A 688 -6.59 24.72 23.38
N VAL A 689 -6.38 23.49 23.86
CA VAL A 689 -6.97 23.06 25.14
C VAL A 689 -6.35 23.83 26.31
N GLN A 690 -7.05 23.90 27.46
CA GLN A 690 -6.55 24.58 28.66
C GLN A 690 -5.52 23.73 29.44
N MET A 691 -4.58 23.09 28.73
CA MET A 691 -3.55 22.22 29.30
C MET A 691 -2.19 22.57 28.67
N ASN A 692 -1.27 23.08 29.50
CA ASN A 692 0.03 23.60 29.05
C ASN A 692 1.14 22.52 29.00
N GLU A 693 0.98 21.42 29.73
CA GLU A 693 2.02 20.41 29.95
C GLU A 693 1.44 18.99 30.14
N GLY A 694 2.28 17.96 30.01
CA GLY A 694 1.90 16.56 30.23
C GLY A 694 1.18 15.90 29.05
N PHE A 695 1.45 16.35 27.82
CA PHE A 695 1.04 15.67 26.58
C PHE A 695 1.64 14.27 26.48
N PHE A 696 0.96 13.35 25.80
CA PHE A 696 1.32 11.94 25.81
C PHE A 696 1.92 11.50 24.47
N MET A 697 3.25 11.52 24.37
CA MET A 697 3.94 11.36 23.09
C MET A 697 3.92 9.92 22.54
N PRO A 698 3.71 9.76 21.21
CA PRO A 698 3.86 8.48 20.52
C PRO A 698 5.33 8.18 20.22
N GLU A 699 5.69 6.90 20.28
CA GLU A 699 7.06 6.42 20.06
C GLU A 699 7.05 5.17 19.15
N ALA A 700 7.98 5.13 18.18
CA ALA A 700 8.03 4.07 17.17
C ALA A 700 9.04 2.98 17.55
N LEU A 701 8.61 2.03 18.39
CA LEU A 701 9.45 0.93 18.86
C LEU A 701 9.52 -0.25 17.87
N PRO A 702 10.66 -0.96 17.79
CA PRO A 702 10.81 -2.16 16.98
C PRO A 702 9.95 -3.32 17.54
N PRO A 703 9.50 -4.28 16.70
CA PRO A 703 8.63 -5.37 17.15
C PRO A 703 9.18 -6.19 18.33
N ALA A 704 10.50 -6.41 18.36
CA ALA A 704 11.18 -7.17 19.42
C ALA A 704 11.09 -6.54 20.82
N GLU A 705 10.88 -5.22 20.93
CA GLU A 705 10.64 -4.55 22.22
C GLU A 705 9.16 -4.60 22.66
N LEU A 706 8.27 -5.05 21.76
CA LEU A 706 6.83 -5.12 21.98
C LEU A 706 6.34 -6.57 22.15
N GLU A 707 7.07 -7.57 21.68
CA GLU A 707 6.71 -8.98 21.79
C GLU A 707 6.58 -9.41 23.26
N GLY A 708 5.34 -9.66 23.71
CA GLY A 708 5.03 -10.01 25.10
C GLY A 708 5.07 -8.84 26.09
N ALA A 709 5.33 -7.61 25.65
CA ALA A 709 5.40 -6.44 26.53
C ALA A 709 4.07 -6.18 27.25
N LEU A 710 4.14 -5.83 28.54
CA LEU A 710 2.98 -5.38 29.31
C LEU A 710 2.57 -3.99 28.84
N VAL A 711 1.43 -3.91 28.15
CA VAL A 711 0.88 -2.63 27.69
C VAL A 711 -0.42 -2.29 28.39
N ASN A 712 -0.69 -1.01 28.41
CA ASN A 712 -1.72 -0.31 29.13
C ASN A 712 -2.66 0.33 28.11
N ILE A 713 -3.96 0.38 28.38
CA ILE A 713 -4.91 1.21 27.64
C ILE A 713 -5.73 2.04 28.63
N ALA A 714 -6.13 3.25 28.23
CA ALA A 714 -7.20 3.97 28.89
C ALA A 714 -8.02 4.80 27.90
N GLY A 715 -9.34 4.82 28.09
CA GLY A 715 -10.28 5.53 27.24
C GLY A 715 -11.70 5.50 27.80
N TYR A 716 -12.65 6.08 27.07
CA TYR A 716 -14.02 6.36 27.54
C TYR A 716 -15.04 5.37 26.98
N PRO A 717 -15.42 4.29 27.72
CA PRO A 717 -16.35 3.30 27.22
C PRO A 717 -17.82 3.75 27.39
N GLN A 718 -18.65 3.38 26.42
CA GLN A 718 -20.11 3.54 26.45
C GLN A 718 -20.77 2.81 27.63
N GLU A 719 -20.14 1.74 28.14
CA GLU A 719 -20.61 1.02 29.33
C GLU A 719 -19.46 0.86 30.35
N PRO A 720 -19.69 1.17 31.65
CA PRO A 720 -21.00 1.49 32.24
C PRO A 720 -21.45 2.97 32.10
N ASP A 721 -20.52 3.92 32.04
CA ASP A 721 -20.81 5.36 32.26
C ASP A 721 -21.10 6.19 31.00
N ALA A 722 -21.67 5.61 29.92
CA ALA A 722 -22.05 6.35 28.70
C ALA A 722 -20.93 7.21 28.07
N ALA A 723 -19.68 6.73 28.13
CA ALA A 723 -18.46 7.44 27.73
C ALA A 723 -18.16 8.75 28.50
N THR A 724 -18.75 8.93 29.69
CA THR A 724 -18.50 10.09 30.56
C THR A 724 -17.37 9.87 31.58
N ARG A 725 -16.85 8.65 31.73
CA ARG A 725 -15.76 8.35 32.69
C ARG A 725 -14.64 7.55 32.04
N LEU A 726 -13.41 7.80 32.49
CA LEU A 726 -12.20 7.17 31.97
C LEU A 726 -11.98 5.80 32.66
N TYR A 727 -11.78 4.76 31.84
CA TYR A 727 -11.47 3.40 32.30
C TYR A 727 -10.11 2.95 31.78
N TYR A 728 -9.41 2.15 32.58
CA TYR A 728 -8.05 1.66 32.37
C TYR A 728 -7.97 0.13 32.57
N HIS A 729 -7.11 -0.54 31.79
CA HIS A 729 -6.72 -1.95 31.98
C HIS A 729 -5.35 -2.18 31.30
N ALA A 730 -4.56 -3.15 31.78
CA ALA A 730 -3.26 -3.50 31.22
C ALA A 730 -3.03 -5.02 31.21
N ARG A 731 -2.52 -5.56 30.09
CA ARG A 731 -2.12 -6.98 29.91
C ARG A 731 -1.01 -7.07 28.85
N ALA A 732 -0.34 -8.21 28.78
CA ALA A 732 0.72 -8.46 27.81
C ALA A 732 0.20 -8.57 26.36
N LEU A 733 0.94 -7.98 25.42
CA LEU A 733 0.72 -8.14 23.98
C LEU A 733 0.76 -9.62 23.56
N LYS A 734 -0.20 -10.01 22.71
CA LYS A 734 -0.40 -11.39 22.23
C LYS A 734 0.21 -11.65 20.84
N ASP A 735 0.29 -10.62 20.00
CA ASP A 735 0.88 -10.66 18.66
C ASP A 735 1.28 -9.23 18.22
N VAL A 736 2.34 -9.13 17.41
CA VAL A 736 2.96 -7.87 16.93
C VAL A 736 3.14 -7.96 15.40
N GLY A 737 2.02 -8.16 14.71
CA GLY A 737 1.97 -8.40 13.27
C GLY A 737 2.07 -7.13 12.42
N GLY A 738 3.30 -6.75 12.03
CA GLY A 738 3.53 -5.71 11.03
C GLY A 738 3.11 -4.30 11.49
N ARG A 739 1.95 -3.83 11.02
CA ARG A 739 1.30 -2.58 11.46
C ARG A 739 0.23 -2.78 12.55
N ILE A 740 -0.08 -4.01 12.99
CA ILE A 740 -1.13 -4.31 13.97
C ILE A 740 -0.54 -4.98 15.22
N VAL A 741 -0.91 -4.49 16.40
CA VAL A 741 -0.74 -5.22 17.69
C VAL A 741 -2.06 -5.83 18.13
N GLN A 742 -1.99 -6.96 18.85
CA GLN A 742 -3.15 -7.67 19.38
C GLN A 742 -3.00 -7.95 20.89
N TYR A 743 -4.10 -7.91 21.62
CA TYR A 743 -4.14 -8.08 23.07
C TYR A 743 -5.52 -8.56 23.58
N ASP A 744 -5.51 -9.22 24.73
CA ASP A 744 -6.70 -9.63 25.49
C ASP A 744 -7.04 -8.63 26.61
N ILE A 745 -6.61 -7.37 26.46
CA ILE A 745 -7.04 -6.26 27.33
C ILE A 745 -8.49 -5.94 26.98
N ASP A 746 -9.36 -5.94 27.97
CA ASP A 746 -10.77 -5.63 27.84
C ASP A 746 -10.99 -4.20 27.33
N THR A 747 -11.75 -4.06 26.24
CA THR A 747 -12.19 -2.76 25.75
C THR A 747 -13.68 -2.77 25.41
N PHE A 748 -14.29 -1.59 25.38
CA PHE A 748 -15.69 -1.42 24.98
C PHE A 748 -15.85 -0.27 23.97
N GLY A 749 -17.01 -0.22 23.29
CA GLY A 749 -17.33 0.85 22.33
C GLY A 749 -17.14 2.24 22.95
N GLY A 750 -16.59 3.19 22.19
CA GLY A 750 -16.15 4.50 22.70
C GLY A 750 -14.65 4.57 23.05
N GLN A 751 -13.99 3.43 23.32
CA GLN A 751 -12.52 3.40 23.52
C GLN A 751 -11.71 3.38 22.21
N SER A 752 -12.35 3.38 21.05
CA SER A 752 -11.71 3.62 19.75
C SER A 752 -10.85 4.88 19.78
N GLY A 753 -9.61 4.80 19.31
CA GLY A 753 -8.63 5.89 19.33
C GLY A 753 -7.91 6.10 20.67
N ALA A 754 -8.15 5.24 21.69
CA ALA A 754 -7.39 5.27 22.93
C ALA A 754 -5.89 4.97 22.73
N PRO A 755 -4.99 5.66 23.46
CA PRO A 755 -3.56 5.33 23.45
C PRO A 755 -3.30 3.98 24.12
N VAL A 756 -2.41 3.20 23.51
CA VAL A 756 -1.87 1.96 24.07
C VAL A 756 -0.38 2.17 24.34
N TRP A 757 0.05 2.05 25.61
CA TRP A 757 1.41 2.41 26.04
C TRP A 757 2.10 1.34 26.87
N LEU A 758 3.43 1.30 26.81
CA LEU A 758 4.24 0.61 27.83
C LEU A 758 4.75 1.62 28.87
N THR A 759 5.11 1.11 30.05
CA THR A 759 5.81 1.89 31.09
C THR A 759 7.19 1.29 31.28
N ARG A 760 8.23 2.11 31.20
CA ARG A 760 9.65 1.72 31.37
C ARG A 760 10.02 1.64 32.86
N PRO A 761 11.10 0.93 33.25
CA PRO A 761 11.54 0.82 34.65
C PRO A 761 11.88 2.16 35.34
N ASN A 762 12.20 3.21 34.56
CA ASN A 762 12.41 4.57 35.05
C ASN A 762 11.09 5.38 35.22
N GLY A 763 9.93 4.77 35.00
CA GLY A 763 8.61 5.39 35.10
C GLY A 763 8.15 6.13 33.83
N GLU A 764 8.99 6.24 32.80
CA GLU A 764 8.60 6.85 31.51
C GLU A 764 7.52 6.03 30.81
N ARG A 765 6.66 6.70 30.03
CA ARG A 765 5.54 6.07 29.31
C ARG A 765 5.57 6.45 27.85
N ALA A 766 5.47 5.46 26.97
CA ALA A 766 5.57 5.62 25.52
C ALA A 766 4.33 5.04 24.83
N VAL A 767 3.59 5.85 24.06
CA VAL A 767 2.42 5.35 23.30
C VAL A 767 2.93 4.61 22.06
N VAL A 768 2.72 3.29 22.03
CA VAL A 768 3.25 2.36 21.03
C VAL A 768 2.18 1.85 20.06
N ALA A 769 0.89 2.05 20.38
CA ALA A 769 -0.22 1.76 19.47
C ALA A 769 -1.47 2.61 19.74
N ILE A 770 -2.40 2.57 18.79
CA ILE A 770 -3.71 3.23 18.77
C ILE A 770 -4.78 2.15 18.82
N HIS A 771 -5.70 2.13 19.79
CA HIS A 771 -6.77 1.12 19.79
C HIS A 771 -7.76 1.38 18.65
N THR A 772 -8.04 0.36 17.83
CA THR A 772 -8.88 0.52 16.62
C THR A 772 -10.03 -0.46 16.55
N SER A 773 -9.86 -1.72 16.95
CA SER A 773 -10.92 -2.72 16.74
C SER A 773 -10.86 -3.91 17.69
N GLY A 774 -12.04 -4.43 18.03
CA GLY A 774 -12.21 -5.73 18.69
C GLY A 774 -11.93 -6.93 17.77
N PRO A 775 -12.24 -8.16 18.21
CA PRO A 775 -11.95 -9.38 17.46
C PRO A 775 -12.61 -9.40 16.08
N ARG A 776 -11.82 -9.74 15.06
CA ARG A 776 -12.24 -9.73 13.65
C ARG A 776 -11.87 -11.03 12.95
N ALA A 777 -12.34 -11.22 11.71
CA ALA A 777 -12.19 -12.49 11.01
C ALA A 777 -10.71 -12.88 10.77
N GLY A 778 -10.16 -13.73 11.64
CA GLY A 778 -8.75 -14.15 11.64
C GLY A 778 -7.94 -13.66 12.86
N ILE A 779 -8.44 -12.69 13.60
CA ILE A 779 -7.79 -12.07 14.77
C ILE A 779 -8.74 -12.23 15.98
N PRO A 780 -8.45 -13.12 16.95
CA PRO A 780 -9.37 -13.46 18.04
C PRO A 780 -9.32 -12.47 19.22
N TRP A 781 -8.50 -11.44 19.12
CA TRP A 781 -8.12 -10.51 20.20
C TRP A 781 -8.62 -9.08 19.90
N ASN A 782 -8.65 -8.22 20.92
CA ASN A 782 -8.71 -6.77 20.68
C ASN A 782 -7.38 -6.34 20.01
N SER A 783 -7.41 -5.27 19.23
CA SER A 783 -6.28 -4.87 18.40
C SER A 783 -6.16 -3.37 18.20
N GLY A 784 -4.95 -2.94 17.84
CA GLY A 784 -4.62 -1.55 17.57
C GLY A 784 -3.58 -1.38 16.46
N LEU A 785 -3.56 -0.22 15.84
CA LEU A 785 -2.52 0.17 14.89
C LEU A 785 -1.23 0.47 15.66
N ARG A 786 -0.13 -0.19 15.31
CA ARG A 786 1.19 0.06 15.89
C ARG A 786 1.74 1.40 15.41
N ILE A 787 2.30 2.19 16.32
CA ILE A 787 3.11 3.35 15.96
C ILE A 787 4.40 2.84 15.29
N THR A 788 4.48 3.00 13.97
CA THR A 788 5.70 2.80 13.18
C THR A 788 6.36 4.16 12.92
N THR A 789 7.57 4.16 12.37
CA THR A 789 8.28 5.41 12.00
C THR A 789 7.44 6.29 11.05
N ALA A 790 6.74 5.69 10.08
CA ALA A 790 5.88 6.41 9.14
C ALA A 790 4.60 6.97 9.79
N VAL A 791 3.99 6.22 10.73
CA VAL A 791 2.86 6.72 11.54
C VAL A 791 3.33 7.90 12.40
N LEU A 792 4.47 7.75 13.11
CA LEU A 792 5.06 8.79 13.94
C LEU A 792 5.41 10.06 13.14
N ALA A 793 5.98 9.92 11.94
CA ALA A 793 6.27 11.04 11.06
C ALA A 793 4.99 11.78 10.63
N SER A 794 3.93 11.04 10.26
CA SER A 794 2.64 11.65 9.91
C SER A 794 2.02 12.40 11.08
N LEU A 795 2.05 11.84 12.30
CA LEU A 795 1.55 12.50 13.51
C LEU A 795 2.34 13.78 13.86
N ARG A 796 3.67 13.79 13.68
CA ARG A 796 4.51 14.99 13.91
C ARG A 796 4.19 16.13 12.94
N ARG A 797 4.17 15.84 11.63
CA ARG A 797 3.81 16.81 10.57
C ARG A 797 2.44 17.46 10.82
N TRP A 798 1.45 16.67 11.24
CA TRP A 798 0.12 17.20 11.57
C TRP A 798 0.10 18.06 12.85
N ALA A 799 0.97 17.74 13.82
CA ALA A 799 1.13 18.52 15.05
C ALA A 799 1.82 19.88 14.81
N GLU A 800 2.76 19.92 13.86
CA GLU A 800 3.41 21.14 13.36
C GLU A 800 2.40 22.03 12.61
N GLU A 801 1.59 21.47 11.71
CA GLU A 801 0.54 22.22 10.98
C GLU A 801 -0.46 22.90 11.93
N ALA A 802 -0.92 22.18 12.96
CA ALA A 802 -1.81 22.72 13.98
C ALA A 802 -1.19 23.91 14.75
N THR A 803 0.14 23.95 14.86
CA THR A 803 0.88 24.94 15.64
C THR A 803 1.22 26.19 14.81
N LEU A 804 1.59 26.03 13.54
CA LEU A 804 2.01 27.13 12.65
C LEU A 804 0.83 27.99 12.14
N GLY A 805 -0.38 27.42 12.06
CA GLY A 805 -1.52 27.94 11.29
C GLY A 805 -2.02 29.36 11.58
N ARG A 806 -1.64 30.00 12.71
CA ARG A 806 -2.00 31.42 13.00
C ARG A 806 -0.85 32.42 12.86
N ARG A 807 0.42 32.05 13.08
CA ARG A 807 1.54 33.02 12.97
C ARG A 807 1.79 33.45 11.52
N ALA A 808 1.75 32.52 10.57
CA ALA A 808 1.92 32.85 9.14
C ALA A 808 0.77 33.70 8.59
N ARG A 809 -0.49 33.40 8.97
CA ARG A 809 -1.69 34.10 8.47
C ARG A 809 -1.77 35.58 8.86
N ARG A 810 -1.12 36.01 9.95
CA ARG A 810 -1.04 37.43 10.35
C ARG A 810 0.09 38.22 9.71
N ARG A 811 0.95 37.60 8.88
CA ARG A 811 2.14 38.27 8.29
C ARG A 811 2.30 38.15 6.78
N GLY A 812 1.36 37.51 6.06
CA GLY A 812 1.42 37.40 4.60
C GLY A 812 2.62 36.61 4.05
N LEU A 813 3.34 35.89 4.91
CA LEU A 813 4.61 35.23 4.62
C LEU A 813 4.45 33.72 4.84
N LEU A 814 4.40 32.96 3.75
CA LEU A 814 4.44 31.50 3.71
C LEU A 814 5.60 31.01 2.83
N ALA A 815 6.81 31.38 3.23
CA ALA A 815 8.01 30.58 2.97
C ALA A 815 8.30 29.76 4.25
N PRO A 816 8.42 28.43 4.21
CA PRO A 816 8.43 27.60 5.41
C PRO A 816 9.80 27.61 6.11
N ALA A 817 9.87 28.19 7.31
CA ALA A 817 11.05 28.12 8.19
C ALA A 817 11.16 26.74 8.88
N ALA A 818 11.30 25.67 8.09
CA ALA A 818 11.31 24.27 8.54
C ALA A 818 12.72 23.68 8.76
N ASP A 819 13.74 24.19 8.07
CA ASP A 819 15.06 23.54 7.98
C ASP A 819 15.83 23.47 9.31
N LEU A 820 15.58 24.41 10.23
CA LEU A 820 16.41 24.63 11.43
C LEU A 820 16.27 23.58 12.56
N LEU A 821 15.43 22.55 12.41
CA LEU A 821 15.26 21.48 13.41
C LEU A 821 15.49 20.06 12.89
N VAL A 822 15.57 19.85 11.57
CA VAL A 822 15.76 18.49 10.99
C VAL A 822 17.23 18.05 11.05
N GLU A 823 18.19 18.96 10.95
CA GLU A 823 19.62 18.63 11.05
C GLU A 823 20.00 18.05 12.43
N SER A 824 19.41 18.58 13.51
CA SER A 824 19.71 18.17 14.89
C SER A 824 19.46 16.68 15.16
N ALA A 825 18.50 16.06 14.45
CA ALA A 825 18.20 14.63 14.57
C ALA A 825 19.09 13.72 13.70
N ARG A 826 19.79 14.28 12.70
CA ARG A 826 20.58 13.50 11.71
C ARG A 826 22.04 13.27 12.12
N ALA A 827 22.52 13.91 13.19
CA ALA A 827 23.93 13.85 13.60
C ALA A 827 24.37 12.50 14.23
N PHE A 828 23.45 11.67 14.73
CA PHE A 828 23.78 10.43 15.44
C PHE A 828 23.85 9.19 14.52
N SER A 829 24.90 9.12 13.72
CA SER A 829 25.36 7.86 13.09
C SER A 829 26.07 6.97 14.14
N PRO A 830 26.21 5.64 13.95
CA PRO A 830 26.48 4.73 15.07
C PRO A 830 27.94 4.73 15.54
N ALA A 831 28.23 5.51 16.59
CA ALA A 831 29.48 5.40 17.33
C ALA A 831 29.59 4.04 18.06
N ILE A 832 30.78 3.42 17.95
CA ILE A 832 31.14 2.14 18.55
C ILE A 832 31.05 2.23 20.09
N PRO A 833 30.50 1.22 20.80
CA PRO A 833 30.44 1.23 22.26
C PRO A 833 31.83 1.30 22.90
N GLY A 834 32.00 2.14 23.95
CA GLY A 834 33.18 2.11 24.82
C GLY A 834 34.21 3.24 24.69
N LYS A 835 33.94 4.30 23.91
CA LYS A 835 34.74 5.55 23.97
C LYS A 835 33.96 6.67 24.65
N GLU A 836 34.65 7.38 25.54
CA GLU A 836 34.22 8.67 26.08
C GLU A 836 34.63 9.81 25.12
N ILE A 837 33.87 10.90 25.12
CA ILE A 837 34.19 12.13 24.38
C ILE A 837 34.13 13.31 25.35
N THR A 838 35.23 14.04 25.49
CA THR A 838 35.35 15.24 26.31
C THR A 838 35.41 16.51 25.47
N GLY A 839 34.74 17.57 25.93
CA GLY A 839 34.71 18.88 25.28
C GLY A 839 34.75 20.04 26.29
N LYS A 840 35.24 21.20 25.85
CA LYS A 840 35.20 22.46 26.60
C LYS A 840 33.88 23.18 26.36
N VAL A 841 33.34 23.83 27.39
CA VAL A 841 32.17 24.71 27.26
C VAL A 841 32.61 26.13 26.88
N VAL A 842 31.80 26.83 26.10
CA VAL A 842 31.98 28.26 25.74
C VAL A 842 30.74 29.06 26.09
N ASP A 843 30.90 30.37 26.28
CA ASP A 843 29.78 31.31 26.45
C ASP A 843 29.09 31.66 25.11
N GLU A 844 28.04 32.48 25.18
CA GLU A 844 27.30 32.99 24.01
C GLU A 844 28.15 33.83 23.04
N ASN A 845 29.31 34.33 23.50
CA ASN A 845 30.30 35.07 22.72
C ASN A 845 31.47 34.18 22.27
N ASN A 846 31.32 32.85 22.36
CA ASN A 846 32.29 31.82 21.98
C ASN A 846 33.63 31.86 22.76
N ARG A 847 33.62 32.37 24.00
CA ARG A 847 34.77 32.43 24.91
C ARG A 847 34.80 31.18 25.79
N PRO A 848 35.96 30.52 26.01
CA PRO A 848 36.04 29.33 26.87
C PRO A 848 35.68 29.62 28.33
N LEU A 849 34.74 28.85 28.87
CA LEU A 849 34.42 28.88 30.30
C LEU A 849 35.47 28.07 31.07
N ALA A 850 36.26 28.75 31.91
CA ALA A 850 37.28 28.11 32.74
C ALA A 850 36.65 27.10 33.70
N GLY A 851 37.30 25.94 33.90
CA GLY A 851 36.80 24.86 34.76
C GLY A 851 35.67 23.99 34.19
N ALA A 852 35.04 24.36 33.08
CA ALA A 852 33.86 23.66 32.56
C ALA A 852 34.21 22.61 31.47
N THR A 853 34.23 21.32 31.86
CA THR A 853 34.27 20.17 30.94
C THR A 853 32.95 19.41 30.87
N VAL A 854 32.57 18.98 29.66
CA VAL A 854 31.50 18.01 29.40
C VAL A 854 32.14 16.69 29.03
N THR A 855 31.76 15.60 29.71
CA THR A 855 32.09 14.23 29.33
C THR A 855 30.82 13.53 28.83
N ILE A 856 30.88 12.92 27.65
CA ILE A 856 29.77 12.12 27.09
C ILE A 856 30.18 10.65 27.06
N ALA A 857 29.40 9.80 27.74
CA ALA A 857 29.60 8.36 27.83
C ALA A 857 28.30 7.60 27.47
N ARG A 858 28.42 6.47 26.77
CA ARG A 858 27.27 5.67 26.30
C ARG A 858 27.12 4.37 27.09
N ARG A 859 26.13 4.30 27.99
CA ARG A 859 25.71 3.05 28.65
C ARG A 859 24.48 2.47 27.94
N GLY A 860 24.74 1.61 26.95
CA GLY A 860 23.71 0.94 26.16
C GLY A 860 23.01 1.88 25.16
N ALA A 861 21.68 1.91 25.19
CA ALA A 861 20.87 2.76 24.31
C ALA A 861 21.03 4.26 24.62
N LEU A 862 21.33 4.64 25.87
CA LEU A 862 21.39 6.03 26.32
C LEU A 862 22.81 6.61 26.22
N ALA A 863 22.90 7.86 25.77
CA ALA A 863 24.07 8.71 25.97
C ALA A 863 23.86 9.57 27.22
N ILE A 864 24.83 9.58 28.12
CA ILE A 864 24.83 10.39 29.34
C ILE A 864 25.90 11.48 29.15
N ALA A 865 25.51 12.74 29.31
CA ALA A 865 26.43 13.86 29.38
C ALA A 865 26.54 14.33 30.83
N THR A 866 27.75 14.33 31.38
CA THR A 866 28.05 14.89 32.71
C THR A 866 28.91 16.13 32.58
N THR A 867 28.47 17.22 33.22
CA THR A 867 29.28 18.41 33.49
C THR A 867 29.83 18.33 34.90
N SER A 868 31.09 18.72 35.08
CA SER A 868 31.70 18.93 36.39
C SER A 868 32.44 20.26 36.41
N ALA A 869 32.06 21.14 37.32
CA ALA A 869 32.97 22.14 37.89
C ALA A 869 33.62 21.52 39.15
N GLN A 870 34.73 22.09 39.63
CA GLN A 870 35.32 21.67 40.92
C GLN A 870 34.62 22.37 42.12
N ASP A 871 33.73 23.30 41.80
CA ASP A 871 33.09 24.27 42.67
C ASP A 871 31.60 23.90 42.81
N GLY A 872 31.19 23.50 44.02
CA GLY A 872 29.96 22.73 44.26
C GLY A 872 28.63 23.47 44.16
N SER A 873 28.46 24.41 43.23
CA SER A 873 27.25 25.25 43.15
C SER A 873 26.85 25.65 41.72
N PHE A 874 25.87 24.96 41.15
CA PHE A 874 24.83 25.62 40.36
C PHE A 874 23.54 24.80 40.32
N SER A 875 22.40 25.50 40.29
CA SER A 875 21.07 24.96 40.00
C SER A 875 20.36 25.96 39.09
N LEU A 876 19.66 25.50 38.06
CA LEU A 876 18.85 26.37 37.21
C LEU A 876 17.44 25.79 36.99
N PRO A 877 16.38 26.61 37.15
CA PRO A 877 15.02 26.26 36.77
C PRO A 877 14.79 26.46 35.27
N MET A 878 13.52 26.49 34.83
CA MET A 878 13.13 26.42 33.43
C MET A 878 13.58 27.61 32.56
N ALA A 879 13.90 27.26 31.30
CA ALA A 879 13.66 28.03 30.07
C ALA A 879 14.28 29.44 29.94
N HIS A 880 15.36 29.52 29.17
CA HIS A 880 15.69 30.70 28.36
C HIS A 880 15.96 30.28 26.90
N PRO A 881 15.43 30.98 25.88
CA PRO A 881 15.59 30.59 24.47
C PRO A 881 16.92 31.10 23.90
N GLY A 882 18.03 30.41 24.18
CA GLY A 882 19.34 30.72 23.60
C GLY A 882 20.46 29.84 24.12
N LEU A 883 20.79 28.77 23.39
CA LEU A 883 21.97 27.94 23.65
C LEU A 883 22.35 27.18 22.37
N HIS A 884 23.40 27.63 21.69
CA HIS A 884 23.84 27.08 20.41
C HIS A 884 25.01 26.10 20.60
N PHE A 885 24.79 24.81 20.34
CA PHE A 885 25.87 23.82 20.32
C PHE A 885 26.71 23.97 19.06
N LEU A 886 27.96 24.42 19.22
CA LEU A 886 28.88 24.65 18.10
C LEU A 886 29.43 23.33 17.50
N ARG A 887 29.56 23.34 16.17
CA ARG A 887 29.86 22.17 15.33
C ARG A 887 31.35 21.79 15.40
N ALA A 888 31.71 20.90 16.32
CA ALA A 888 33.09 20.41 16.45
C ALA A 888 33.58 19.70 15.18
N ARG A 889 34.64 20.25 14.55
CA ARG A 889 35.37 19.58 13.46
C ARG A 889 36.42 18.63 14.06
N LEU A 890 36.23 17.32 13.91
CA LEU A 890 37.32 16.36 14.06
C LEU A 890 38.07 16.24 12.71
N GLY A 891 39.35 16.57 12.71
CA GLY A 891 40.22 16.53 11.54
C GLY A 891 40.91 15.18 11.34
N ASP A 892 41.56 15.02 10.17
CA ASP A 892 42.39 13.86 9.85
C ASP A 892 43.58 13.71 10.82
N ALA A 893 43.76 12.49 11.35
CA ALA A 893 45.02 12.01 11.90
C ALA A 893 45.19 10.54 11.49
N THR A 894 46.37 10.18 10.97
CA THR A 894 46.65 8.83 10.44
C THR A 894 47.84 8.21 11.18
N THR A 895 47.89 6.87 11.22
CA THR A 895 49.08 5.99 11.34
C THR A 895 49.10 5.01 12.53
N ILE A 896 48.75 3.76 12.21
CA ILE A 896 49.44 2.49 12.53
C ILE A 896 50.23 2.40 13.86
N LYS A 897 49.87 1.42 14.70
CA LYS A 897 50.88 0.51 15.27
C LYS A 897 50.40 -0.95 15.36
N ARG A 898 51.34 -1.86 15.14
CA ARG A 898 51.20 -3.32 15.02
C ARG A 898 51.41 -3.95 16.39
N ILE A 899 50.55 -4.87 16.81
CA ILE A 899 50.86 -5.86 17.85
C ILE A 899 50.58 -7.24 17.27
N THR A 900 51.64 -8.03 17.15
CA THR A 900 51.61 -9.44 16.78
C THR A 900 51.86 -10.28 18.01
N HIS A 901 51.03 -11.29 18.25
CA HIS A 901 51.54 -12.56 18.76
C HIS A 901 50.74 -13.73 18.20
N GLU A 902 51.45 -14.81 17.92
CA GLU A 902 50.98 -16.00 17.21
C GLU A 902 51.44 -17.27 18.01
N PRO A 903 51.27 -18.52 17.54
CA PRO A 903 50.15 -19.39 17.87
C PRO A 903 50.53 -20.59 18.77
N ALA A 904 49.55 -21.45 19.08
CA ALA A 904 49.77 -22.72 19.81
C ALA A 904 48.96 -23.92 19.24
N SER A 905 49.26 -24.28 17.99
CA SER A 905 49.33 -25.66 17.44
C SER A 905 48.09 -26.58 17.31
N PRO A 906 48.15 -27.64 16.45
CA PRO A 906 46.97 -28.39 15.97
C PRO A 906 47.03 -29.93 16.16
N VAL A 907 45.98 -30.65 15.73
CA VAL A 907 46.01 -32.12 15.47
C VAL A 907 45.32 -32.44 14.12
N THR A 908 45.82 -33.49 13.44
CA THR A 908 45.85 -33.69 11.98
C THR A 908 44.64 -34.40 11.33
N LEU A 909 44.55 -34.31 9.99
CA LEU A 909 43.63 -35.04 9.10
C LEU A 909 43.89 -36.57 9.01
N VAL A 910 42.91 -37.30 8.46
CA VAL A 910 43.11 -38.45 7.55
C VAL A 910 42.09 -38.36 6.39
N LEU A 911 42.42 -38.84 5.19
CA LEU A 911 41.61 -38.80 3.95
C LEU A 911 41.80 -40.08 3.10
N ALA A 912 40.87 -40.31 2.14
CA ALA A 912 40.95 -41.32 1.04
C ALA A 912 40.88 -42.81 1.46
N PRO A 913 40.62 -43.78 0.54
CA PRO A 913 40.56 -43.70 -0.94
C PRO A 913 39.23 -44.14 -1.61
N GLN A 914 39.29 -44.53 -2.89
CA GLN A 914 38.20 -44.60 -3.89
C GLN A 914 37.67 -46.03 -4.19
N ALA A 915 36.57 -46.12 -4.96
CA ALA A 915 36.20 -47.26 -5.81
C ALA A 915 35.34 -46.77 -7.00
N GLU A 916 35.15 -47.60 -8.04
CA GLU A 916 34.85 -47.17 -9.42
C GLU A 916 33.40 -47.37 -9.91
N ILE A 917 33.15 -47.03 -11.19
CA ILE A 917 31.88 -47.09 -11.92
C ILE A 917 31.72 -48.47 -12.59
N PRO A 918 30.48 -48.99 -12.70
CA PRO A 918 30.06 -49.51 -14.01
C PRO A 918 28.65 -49.03 -14.44
N ALA A 919 28.34 -49.22 -15.72
CA ALA A 919 27.07 -48.83 -16.33
C ALA A 919 26.18 -50.03 -16.69
N ASN A 920 24.97 -49.71 -17.16
CA ASN A 920 23.98 -50.57 -17.84
C ASN A 920 23.11 -51.59 -17.05
N ALA A 921 21.80 -51.39 -17.24
CA ALA A 921 20.80 -52.39 -17.66
C ALA A 921 20.06 -53.31 -16.65
N THR A 922 18.91 -53.77 -17.19
CA THR A 922 17.99 -54.86 -16.82
C THR A 922 17.19 -54.84 -15.51
N GLU A 923 15.97 -55.39 -15.63
CA GLU A 923 15.00 -55.58 -14.54
C GLU A 923 15.16 -56.96 -13.89
N ALA A 924 15.18 -57.03 -12.56
CA ALA A 924 14.71 -58.18 -11.78
C ALA A 924 14.50 -57.75 -10.32
N GLY A 925 13.50 -58.31 -9.64
CA GLY A 925 13.11 -57.89 -8.29
C GLY A 925 13.69 -58.75 -7.16
N VAL A 926 14.34 -58.11 -6.17
CA VAL A 926 14.56 -58.68 -4.83
C VAL A 926 14.11 -57.65 -3.77
N ALA A 927 13.50 -58.12 -2.68
CA ALA A 927 12.81 -57.26 -1.72
C ALA A 927 13.75 -56.37 -0.90
N ARG A 928 13.44 -55.06 -0.81
CA ARG A 928 14.12 -54.13 0.11
C ARG A 928 13.60 -54.28 1.55
N PRO A 929 14.47 -54.17 2.57
CA PRO A 929 14.03 -54.20 3.96
C PRO A 929 13.12 -53.00 4.27
N GLY A 930 12.04 -53.26 5.01
CA GLY A 930 11.10 -52.21 5.42
C GLY A 930 11.77 -51.19 6.36
N GLY A 931 11.58 -49.90 6.08
CA GLY A 931 12.11 -48.81 6.92
C GLY A 931 11.67 -48.88 8.40
N PRO A 932 12.25 -48.07 9.30
CA PRO A 932 12.12 -48.26 10.75
C PRO A 932 10.69 -48.18 11.30
N LEU A 933 9.71 -47.67 10.54
CA LEU A 933 8.28 -47.66 10.88
C LEU A 933 7.41 -48.58 9.99
N ALA A 934 8.01 -49.49 9.23
CA ALA A 934 7.30 -50.53 8.49
C ALA A 934 6.30 -51.28 9.39
N GLY A 935 5.13 -51.59 8.82
CA GLY A 935 4.01 -52.20 9.53
C GLY A 935 3.23 -51.27 10.48
N ARG A 936 3.75 -50.08 10.85
CA ARG A 936 3.03 -49.16 11.74
C ARG A 936 2.10 -48.22 10.97
N THR A 937 0.86 -48.15 11.46
CA THR A 937 -0.19 -47.27 10.95
C THR A 937 -0.25 -45.98 11.76
N LEU A 938 -0.04 -44.83 11.12
CA LEU A 938 -0.11 -43.49 11.72
C LEU A 938 -1.33 -42.70 11.20
N PRO A 939 -1.87 -41.74 11.96
CA PRO A 939 -3.09 -41.04 11.57
C PRO A 939 -2.88 -40.16 10.34
N ALA A 940 -3.90 -40.09 9.47
CA ALA A 940 -3.96 -39.15 8.35
C ALA A 940 -4.33 -37.70 8.77
N ALA A 941 -4.95 -37.53 9.94
CA ALA A 941 -5.40 -36.24 10.46
C ALA A 941 -4.22 -35.35 10.92
N ASN A 942 -4.44 -34.02 10.90
CA ASN A 942 -3.50 -33.07 11.50
C ASN A 942 -3.60 -33.09 13.04
N LEU A 943 -2.47 -33.15 13.74
CA LEU A 943 -2.41 -33.09 15.21
C LEU A 943 -1.53 -31.93 15.69
N LYS A 944 -1.87 -31.33 16.84
CA LYS A 944 -1.14 -30.25 17.51
C LYS A 944 -1.34 -30.32 19.03
N ARG A 945 -0.62 -29.48 19.80
CA ARG A 945 -0.80 -29.37 21.26
C ARG A 945 -2.28 -29.24 21.62
N GLY A 946 -2.71 -30.00 22.62
CA GLY A 946 -4.10 -30.09 23.07
C GLY A 946 -4.94 -31.21 22.43
N ALA A 947 -4.49 -31.81 21.31
CA ALA A 947 -5.13 -33.01 20.75
C ALA A 947 -5.06 -34.21 21.71
N LYS A 948 -6.06 -35.10 21.66
CA LYS A 948 -6.16 -36.28 22.54
C LYS A 948 -6.70 -37.50 21.78
N GLY A 949 -6.45 -38.70 22.29
CA GLY A 949 -6.99 -39.98 21.78
C GLY A 949 -5.98 -40.86 21.06
N ALA A 950 -6.46 -41.98 20.49
CA ALA A 950 -5.63 -43.03 19.91
C ALA A 950 -4.66 -42.55 18.82
N ALA A 951 -5.08 -41.60 17.98
CA ALA A 951 -4.23 -40.98 16.96
C ALA A 951 -2.96 -40.34 17.56
N VAL A 952 -3.06 -39.71 18.72
CA VAL A 952 -1.91 -39.13 19.44
C VAL A 952 -1.05 -40.24 20.05
N LYS A 953 -1.66 -41.29 20.62
CA LYS A 953 -0.93 -42.43 21.20
C LYS A 953 -0.09 -43.15 20.12
N ALA A 954 -0.60 -43.29 18.91
CA ALA A 954 0.12 -43.85 17.77
C ALA A 954 1.31 -42.97 17.33
N LEU A 955 1.14 -41.65 17.26
CA LEU A 955 2.22 -40.70 16.97
C LEU A 955 3.31 -40.72 18.04
N GLN A 956 2.94 -40.70 19.32
CA GLN A 956 3.87 -40.83 20.43
C GLN A 956 4.68 -42.14 20.34
N ALA A 957 4.01 -43.28 20.12
CA ALA A 957 4.68 -44.58 19.97
C ALA A 957 5.68 -44.61 18.80
N ALA A 958 5.40 -43.91 17.69
CA ALA A 958 6.35 -43.76 16.57
C ALA A 958 7.54 -42.86 16.92
N LEU A 959 7.31 -41.74 17.63
CA LEU A 959 8.39 -40.89 18.15
C LEU A 959 9.29 -41.65 19.14
N VAL A 960 8.72 -42.55 19.95
CA VAL A 960 9.49 -43.45 20.84
C VAL A 960 10.33 -44.44 20.04
N LYS A 961 9.77 -45.14 19.04
CA LYS A 961 10.56 -46.09 18.20
C LYS A 961 11.68 -45.40 17.40
N LEU A 962 11.53 -44.10 17.08
CA LEU A 962 12.57 -43.31 16.42
C LEU A 962 13.56 -42.62 17.38
N GLY A 963 13.48 -42.86 18.70
CA GLY A 963 14.38 -42.27 19.69
C GLY A 963 14.18 -40.76 19.92
N HIS A 964 13.06 -40.18 19.48
CA HIS A 964 12.74 -38.76 19.66
C HIS A 964 11.93 -38.46 20.95
N MET A 965 11.46 -39.50 21.63
CA MET A 965 10.72 -39.46 22.88
C MET A 965 11.06 -40.72 23.70
N THR A 966 11.10 -40.66 25.03
CA THR A 966 11.25 -41.89 25.85
C THR A 966 9.89 -42.51 26.18
N GLN A 967 9.87 -43.80 26.52
CA GLN A 967 8.63 -44.45 26.98
C GLN A 967 8.13 -43.83 28.30
N ALA A 968 9.02 -43.40 29.19
CA ALA A 968 8.66 -42.67 30.40
C ALA A 968 8.01 -41.30 30.09
N GLU A 969 8.56 -40.53 29.14
CA GLU A 969 7.93 -39.30 28.68
C GLU A 969 6.54 -39.56 28.09
N MET A 970 6.38 -40.61 27.28
CA MET A 970 5.09 -41.00 26.71
C MET A 970 4.09 -41.39 27.82
N ASN A 971 4.53 -42.13 28.84
CA ASN A 971 3.67 -42.54 29.95
C ASN A 971 3.12 -41.34 30.73
N THR A 972 3.91 -40.27 30.92
CA THR A 972 3.44 -39.01 31.55
C THR A 972 2.37 -38.24 30.74
N GLY A 973 1.99 -38.71 29.54
CA GLY A 973 1.00 -38.04 28.70
C GLY A 973 0.37 -38.93 27.64
N ALA A 974 0.16 -40.23 27.92
CA ALA A 974 -0.22 -41.22 26.92
C ALA A 974 -1.54 -40.85 26.21
N GLY A 975 -1.50 -40.70 24.88
CA GLY A 975 -2.65 -40.26 24.09
C GLY A 975 -3.05 -38.79 24.29
N ARG A 976 -2.22 -37.94 24.90
CA ARG A 976 -2.45 -36.49 25.05
C ARG A 976 -1.27 -35.71 24.47
N PHE A 977 -1.53 -34.82 23.53
CA PHE A 977 -0.51 -34.05 22.82
C PHE A 977 -0.08 -32.87 23.71
N GLY A 978 0.76 -33.16 24.70
CA GLY A 978 1.33 -32.19 25.63
C GLY A 978 2.66 -31.60 25.15
N PRO A 979 3.31 -30.76 25.98
CA PRO A 979 4.58 -30.11 25.65
C PRO A 979 5.69 -31.10 25.25
N LYS A 980 5.82 -32.23 25.97
CA LYS A 980 6.81 -33.29 25.66
C LYS A 980 6.62 -33.88 24.26
N THR A 981 5.37 -34.14 23.85
CA THR A 981 5.06 -34.67 22.50
C THR A 981 5.33 -33.63 21.41
N GLU A 982 5.12 -32.34 21.69
CA GLU A 982 5.50 -31.27 20.76
C GLU A 982 7.02 -31.16 20.63
N ALA A 983 7.77 -31.19 21.74
CA ALA A 983 9.22 -31.14 21.74
C ALA A 983 9.83 -32.34 21.01
N ALA A 984 9.33 -33.55 21.27
CA ALA A 984 9.70 -34.76 20.54
C ALA A 984 9.43 -34.63 19.03
N LEU A 985 8.27 -34.08 18.65
CA LEU A 985 7.94 -33.88 17.23
C LEU A 985 8.83 -32.80 16.58
N LYS A 986 9.21 -31.74 17.31
CA LYS A 986 10.18 -30.74 16.83
C LYS A 986 11.58 -31.35 16.63
N LYS A 987 12.05 -32.20 17.54
CA LYS A 987 13.31 -32.97 17.39
C LYS A 987 13.27 -33.86 16.14
N PHE A 988 12.15 -34.55 15.89
CA PHE A 988 11.93 -35.32 14.67
C PHE A 988 11.93 -34.45 13.40
N GLN A 989 11.18 -33.35 13.41
CA GLN A 989 11.04 -32.45 12.27
C GLN A 989 12.40 -31.87 11.84
N ALA A 990 13.18 -31.38 12.80
CA ALA A 990 14.54 -30.89 12.57
C ALA A 990 15.46 -31.96 11.96
N LYS A 991 15.51 -33.17 12.56
CA LYS A 991 16.37 -34.27 12.08
C LYS A 991 16.02 -34.73 10.65
N HIS A 992 14.76 -34.57 10.22
CA HIS A 992 14.27 -35.02 8.92
C HIS A 992 13.97 -33.87 7.93
N GLY A 993 14.57 -32.70 8.11
CA GLY A 993 14.56 -31.62 7.11
C GLY A 993 13.18 -31.03 6.81
N VAL A 994 12.25 -31.09 7.77
CA VAL A 994 10.91 -30.49 7.64
C VAL A 994 10.68 -29.44 8.73
N PRO A 995 9.89 -28.37 8.49
CA PRO A 995 9.77 -27.26 9.43
C PRO A 995 9.36 -27.71 10.85
N SER A 996 10.12 -27.27 11.85
CA SER A 996 10.02 -27.63 13.28
C SER A 996 8.83 -26.96 13.99
N THR A 997 7.64 -27.07 13.41
CA THR A 997 6.40 -26.44 13.90
C THR A 997 5.85 -27.05 15.19
N GLY A 998 6.25 -28.26 15.55
CA GLY A 998 5.60 -29.05 16.60
C GLY A 998 4.19 -29.53 16.22
N THR A 999 3.77 -29.33 14.98
CA THR A 999 2.46 -29.76 14.46
C THR A 999 2.63 -30.88 13.44
N TYR A 1000 1.85 -31.95 13.61
CA TYR A 1000 1.85 -33.11 12.72
C TYR A 1000 1.02 -32.80 11.48
N GLY A 1001 1.60 -32.04 10.56
CA GLY A 1001 1.00 -31.61 9.30
C GLY A 1001 1.38 -32.49 8.09
N PRO A 1002 0.94 -32.14 6.87
CA PRO A 1002 1.20 -32.91 5.65
C PRO A 1002 2.69 -33.16 5.36
N LYS A 1003 3.54 -32.12 5.50
CA LYS A 1003 5.01 -32.26 5.31
C LYS A 1003 5.62 -33.25 6.31
N THR A 1004 5.18 -33.21 7.57
CA THR A 1004 5.62 -34.13 8.61
C THR A 1004 5.11 -35.56 8.37
N ARG A 1005 3.88 -35.74 7.89
CA ARG A 1005 3.37 -37.04 7.43
C ARG A 1005 4.21 -37.62 6.30
N ALA A 1006 4.59 -36.83 5.30
CA ALA A 1006 5.46 -37.27 4.22
C ALA A 1006 6.83 -37.77 4.74
N ALA A 1007 7.42 -37.11 5.74
CA ALA A 1007 8.64 -37.59 6.40
C ALA A 1007 8.42 -38.95 7.13
N PHE A 1008 7.29 -39.13 7.83
CA PHE A 1008 6.95 -40.42 8.45
C PHE A 1008 6.70 -41.54 7.42
N VAL A 1009 6.08 -41.23 6.27
CA VAL A 1009 5.88 -42.19 5.16
C VAL A 1009 7.22 -42.63 4.55
N LYS A 1010 8.18 -41.71 4.36
CA LYS A 1010 9.55 -42.03 3.91
C LYS A 1010 10.29 -43.00 4.85
N LEU A 1011 9.88 -43.10 6.11
CA LEU A 1011 10.43 -44.05 7.10
C LEU A 1011 9.64 -45.38 7.18
N GLY A 1012 8.71 -45.63 6.26
CA GLY A 1012 7.93 -46.87 6.15
C GLY A 1012 6.57 -46.87 6.86
N ALA A 1013 6.15 -45.76 7.49
CA ALA A 1013 4.86 -45.71 8.16
C ALA A 1013 3.68 -45.66 7.17
N LYS A 1014 2.72 -46.58 7.31
CA LYS A 1014 1.46 -46.55 6.55
C LYS A 1014 0.54 -45.48 7.13
N MET A 1015 -0.19 -44.75 6.28
CA MET A 1015 -1.23 -43.83 6.75
C MET A 1015 -2.54 -44.59 6.96
N GLY A 1016 -3.15 -44.43 8.14
CA GLY A 1016 -4.42 -45.07 8.49
C GLY A 1016 -5.61 -44.47 7.74
N PRO A 1017 -6.68 -45.26 7.54
CA PRO A 1017 -7.86 -44.81 6.79
C PRO A 1017 -8.49 -43.59 7.45
N ALA A 1018 -8.80 -42.57 6.64
CA ALA A 1018 -9.49 -41.35 7.06
C ALA A 1018 -11.00 -41.62 7.29
N LYS A 1019 -11.32 -42.46 8.29
CA LYS A 1019 -12.69 -42.91 8.55
C LYS A 1019 -13.55 -41.78 9.15
N PRO A 1020 -14.72 -41.46 8.57
CA PRO A 1020 -15.65 -40.49 9.15
C PRO A 1020 -16.36 -41.04 10.40
N ALA A 1021 -16.86 -40.12 11.25
CA ALA A 1021 -17.73 -40.47 12.37
C ALA A 1021 -19.09 -41.02 11.86
N PRO A 1022 -19.75 -41.93 12.62
CA PRO A 1022 -20.81 -42.78 12.08
C PRO A 1022 -22.16 -42.05 11.91
N GLY A 1023 -22.85 -42.34 10.81
CA GLY A 1023 -24.24 -41.93 10.58
C GLY A 1023 -25.24 -43.03 10.90
N LYS A 1024 -26.41 -42.67 11.42
CA LYS A 1024 -27.64 -43.47 11.24
C LYS A 1024 -28.17 -43.22 9.81
N LYS A 1025 -28.71 -44.25 9.15
CA LYS A 1025 -29.02 -44.24 7.71
C LYS A 1025 -30.37 -43.57 7.39
N GLY A 1026 -30.39 -42.87 6.25
CA GLY A 1026 -31.58 -42.65 5.40
C GLY A 1026 -32.31 -41.31 5.56
N PRO A 1027 -33.01 -40.81 4.51
CA PRO A 1027 -32.91 -41.15 3.08
C PRO A 1027 -32.16 -40.04 2.30
N THR A 1028 -32.33 -39.97 0.97
CA THR A 1028 -31.72 -38.97 0.10
C THR A 1028 -32.38 -37.58 0.18
N ARG A 1029 -31.68 -36.56 -0.36
CA ARG A 1029 -32.13 -35.17 -0.60
C ARG A 1029 -32.35 -34.26 0.63
N GLY A 1030 -31.37 -33.37 0.84
CA GLY A 1030 -31.67 -31.94 0.62
C GLY A 1030 -31.63 -31.00 1.83
N GLY A 1031 -30.42 -30.61 2.27
CA GLY A 1031 -30.28 -29.30 2.91
C GLY A 1031 -28.90 -28.84 3.34
N VAL A 1032 -28.82 -27.52 3.56
CA VAL A 1032 -27.72 -26.87 4.30
C VAL A 1032 -27.89 -27.23 5.78
N THR A 1033 -26.79 -27.59 6.43
CA THR A 1033 -26.73 -27.91 7.87
C THR A 1033 -26.41 -26.69 8.72
N LEU A 1034 -26.57 -26.83 10.04
CA LEU A 1034 -26.18 -25.80 11.01
C LEU A 1034 -24.67 -25.52 11.00
N ALA A 1035 -23.85 -26.55 10.72
CA ALA A 1035 -22.40 -26.43 10.64
C ALA A 1035 -21.99 -25.66 9.37
N GLU A 1036 -22.53 -26.03 8.21
CA GLU A 1036 -22.24 -25.34 6.95
C GLU A 1036 -22.71 -23.89 6.98
N LEU A 1037 -23.94 -23.62 7.44
CA LEU A 1037 -24.47 -22.26 7.50
C LEU A 1037 -23.56 -21.33 8.33
N ARG A 1038 -23.03 -21.81 9.46
CA ARG A 1038 -22.10 -21.04 10.32
C ARG A 1038 -20.66 -21.04 9.81
N ALA A 1039 -20.23 -22.05 9.06
CA ALA A 1039 -18.93 -22.02 8.37
C ALA A 1039 -18.93 -21.03 7.19
N ILE A 1040 -20.10 -20.70 6.63
CA ILE A 1040 -20.30 -19.65 5.61
C ILE A 1040 -20.47 -18.28 6.27
N MET A 1041 -21.31 -18.22 7.31
CA MET A 1041 -21.65 -17.02 8.07
C MET A 1041 -21.09 -17.14 9.51
N PRO A 1042 -19.78 -16.89 9.74
CA PRO A 1042 -19.14 -17.10 11.03
C PRO A 1042 -19.66 -16.17 12.14
N ASN A 1043 -20.15 -14.98 11.79
CA ASN A 1043 -20.70 -14.01 12.74
C ASN A 1043 -22.14 -14.36 13.13
N LEU A 1044 -22.79 -15.29 12.41
CA LEU A 1044 -24.12 -15.77 12.74
C LEU A 1044 -24.09 -16.68 13.99
N SER A 1045 -24.69 -16.19 15.08
CA SER A 1045 -24.74 -16.90 16.35
C SER A 1045 -25.46 -18.25 16.25
N ALA A 1046 -25.06 -19.23 17.07
CA ALA A 1046 -25.63 -20.58 17.03
C ALA A 1046 -27.16 -20.59 17.26
N ALA A 1047 -27.67 -19.70 18.12
CA ALA A 1047 -29.09 -19.56 18.37
C ALA A 1047 -29.86 -18.97 17.18
N ARG A 1048 -29.34 -17.92 16.53
CA ARG A 1048 -29.95 -17.30 15.35
C ARG A 1048 -29.87 -18.23 14.14
N ALA A 1049 -28.76 -18.93 13.94
CA ALA A 1049 -28.61 -19.96 12.91
C ALA A 1049 -29.67 -21.06 13.07
N ARG A 1050 -29.88 -21.61 14.27
CA ARG A 1050 -30.93 -22.61 14.55
C ARG A 1050 -32.34 -22.11 14.23
N LYS A 1051 -32.65 -20.83 14.52
CA LYS A 1051 -33.95 -20.23 14.18
C LYS A 1051 -34.12 -20.00 12.67
N CYS A 1052 -33.07 -19.59 11.95
CA CYS A 1052 -33.14 -19.33 10.51
C CYS A 1052 -33.13 -20.59 9.63
N LEU A 1053 -32.41 -21.65 10.05
CA LEU A 1053 -32.10 -22.80 9.21
C LEU A 1053 -33.33 -23.55 8.65
N PRO A 1054 -34.40 -23.84 9.40
CA PRO A 1054 -35.56 -24.56 8.86
C PRO A 1054 -36.29 -23.77 7.75
N HIS A 1055 -36.42 -22.45 7.91
CA HIS A 1055 -37.13 -21.60 6.96
C HIS A 1055 -36.32 -21.34 5.68
N LEU A 1056 -35.01 -21.11 5.82
CA LEU A 1056 -34.04 -21.12 4.71
C LEU A 1056 -34.12 -22.45 3.93
N ASN A 1057 -34.15 -23.57 4.67
CA ASN A 1057 -34.21 -24.91 4.09
C ASN A 1057 -35.55 -25.21 3.38
N LYS A 1058 -36.68 -24.70 3.90
CA LYS A 1058 -37.98 -24.78 3.22
C LYS A 1058 -37.99 -23.92 1.94
N ALA A 1059 -37.57 -22.66 2.01
CA ALA A 1059 -37.60 -21.74 0.88
C ALA A 1059 -36.70 -22.18 -0.28
N ARG A 1060 -35.46 -22.62 -0.02
CA ARG A 1060 -34.59 -23.09 -1.12
C ARG A 1060 -35.19 -24.31 -1.86
N LYS A 1061 -35.98 -25.16 -1.18
CA LYS A 1061 -36.71 -26.28 -1.80
C LYS A 1061 -37.89 -25.78 -2.63
N GLU A 1062 -38.66 -24.83 -2.09
CA GLU A 1062 -39.80 -24.18 -2.75
C GLU A 1062 -39.42 -23.45 -4.05
N PHE A 1063 -38.20 -22.92 -4.14
CA PHE A 1063 -37.71 -22.13 -5.28
C PHE A 1063 -36.59 -22.80 -6.11
N ALA A 1064 -36.41 -24.12 -5.97
CA ALA A 1064 -35.40 -24.92 -6.70
C ALA A 1064 -33.97 -24.34 -6.63
N ILE A 1065 -33.56 -23.92 -5.44
CA ILE A 1065 -32.21 -23.43 -5.12
C ILE A 1065 -31.46 -24.61 -4.46
N ASP A 1066 -31.10 -25.57 -5.29
CA ASP A 1066 -30.82 -26.97 -4.93
C ASP A 1066 -29.42 -27.46 -5.32
N THR A 1067 -28.85 -26.97 -6.42
CA THR A 1067 -27.45 -27.24 -6.78
C THR A 1067 -26.49 -26.55 -5.81
N LYS A 1068 -25.30 -27.12 -5.60
CA LYS A 1068 -24.23 -26.53 -4.77
C LYS A 1068 -23.90 -25.09 -5.18
N LYS A 1069 -23.88 -24.81 -6.50
CA LYS A 1069 -23.67 -23.46 -7.06
C LYS A 1069 -24.83 -22.51 -6.73
N ARG A 1070 -26.09 -22.93 -6.93
CA ARG A 1070 -27.30 -22.14 -6.58
C ARG A 1070 -27.33 -21.80 -5.10
N MET A 1071 -27.13 -22.80 -4.23
CA MET A 1071 -27.09 -22.59 -2.78
C MET A 1071 -25.95 -21.64 -2.37
N ALA A 1072 -24.74 -21.83 -2.89
CA ALA A 1072 -23.61 -20.95 -2.58
C ALA A 1072 -23.87 -19.50 -3.01
N ALA A 1073 -24.41 -19.29 -4.21
CA ALA A 1073 -24.73 -17.96 -4.72
C ALA A 1073 -25.85 -17.29 -3.91
N PHE A 1074 -26.93 -18.01 -3.60
CA PHE A 1074 -28.05 -17.50 -2.82
C PHE A 1074 -27.61 -17.12 -1.39
N LEU A 1075 -26.93 -18.02 -0.68
CA LEU A 1075 -26.43 -17.77 0.68
C LEU A 1075 -25.47 -16.58 0.75
N ALA A 1076 -24.62 -16.40 -0.26
CA ALA A 1076 -23.66 -15.30 -0.30
C ALA A 1076 -24.31 -13.91 -0.48
N GLN A 1077 -25.42 -13.85 -1.22
CA GLN A 1077 -26.21 -12.62 -1.36
C GLN A 1077 -26.97 -12.33 -0.07
N LEU A 1078 -27.65 -13.32 0.53
CA LEU A 1078 -28.33 -13.13 1.81
C LEU A 1078 -27.34 -12.73 2.93
N ALA A 1079 -26.16 -13.34 2.98
CA ALA A 1079 -25.10 -13.00 3.95
C ALA A 1079 -24.68 -11.52 3.88
N HIS A 1080 -24.77 -10.90 2.70
CA HIS A 1080 -24.51 -9.48 2.52
C HIS A 1080 -25.72 -8.62 2.93
N GLU A 1081 -26.88 -8.79 2.30
CA GLU A 1081 -28.04 -7.89 2.46
C GLU A 1081 -28.66 -7.92 3.87
N SER A 1082 -28.46 -9.01 4.61
CA SER A 1082 -28.98 -9.19 5.98
C SER A 1082 -27.92 -9.05 7.08
N GLY A 1083 -26.66 -8.79 6.72
CA GLY A 1083 -25.53 -8.86 7.66
C GLY A 1083 -25.45 -10.22 8.36
N GLU A 1084 -25.23 -11.28 7.58
CA GLU A 1084 -25.17 -12.68 8.08
C GLU A 1084 -26.43 -13.14 8.83
N LEU A 1085 -27.62 -12.85 8.29
CA LEU A 1085 -28.95 -13.21 8.81
C LEU A 1085 -29.31 -12.62 10.18
N VAL A 1086 -28.58 -11.59 10.62
CA VAL A 1086 -28.89 -10.79 11.81
C VAL A 1086 -30.12 -9.92 11.54
N TYR A 1087 -30.11 -9.12 10.47
CA TYR A 1087 -31.14 -8.12 10.17
C TYR A 1087 -32.17 -8.62 9.14
N PHE A 1088 -33.45 -8.55 9.49
CA PHE A 1088 -34.59 -8.89 8.61
C PHE A 1088 -35.53 -7.70 8.36
N GLU A 1089 -35.21 -6.53 8.90
CA GLU A 1089 -35.82 -5.25 8.55
C GLU A 1089 -34.68 -4.24 8.42
N GLU A 1090 -34.76 -3.39 7.41
CA GLU A 1090 -33.81 -2.31 7.16
C GLU A 1090 -33.81 -1.34 8.36
N LEU A 1091 -32.63 -0.94 8.83
CA LEU A 1091 -32.52 -0.06 10.01
C LEU A 1091 -32.75 1.43 9.68
N ALA A 1092 -32.82 1.80 8.41
CA ALA A 1092 -33.25 3.13 8.00
C ALA A 1092 -34.76 3.35 8.25
N SER A 1093 -35.19 4.62 8.21
CA SER A 1093 -36.61 4.99 8.38
C SER A 1093 -37.49 4.60 7.19
N GLY A 1094 -36.91 4.42 6.00
CA GLY A 1094 -37.63 4.28 4.73
C GLY A 1094 -38.08 5.59 4.09
N ALA A 1095 -37.90 6.75 4.76
CA ALA A 1095 -38.39 8.04 4.26
C ALA A 1095 -37.79 8.43 2.89
N ALA A 1096 -36.55 8.00 2.58
CA ALA A 1096 -35.91 8.21 1.28
C ALA A 1096 -36.58 7.45 0.11
N TYR A 1097 -37.58 6.61 0.37
CA TYR A 1097 -38.39 5.93 -0.65
C TYR A 1097 -39.77 6.56 -0.85
N GLU A 1098 -40.10 7.65 -0.16
CA GLU A 1098 -41.36 8.37 -0.32
C GLU A 1098 -41.47 8.96 -1.74
N GLY A 1099 -42.66 8.93 -2.34
CA GLY A 1099 -42.91 9.46 -3.69
C GLY A 1099 -42.22 8.70 -4.86
N ARG A 1100 -41.44 7.64 -4.60
CA ARG A 1100 -40.72 6.86 -5.62
C ARG A 1100 -41.68 6.08 -6.52
N LYS A 1101 -42.05 6.70 -7.65
CA LYS A 1101 -42.98 6.15 -8.67
C LYS A 1101 -42.52 4.78 -9.22
N ASP A 1102 -41.22 4.58 -9.41
CA ASP A 1102 -40.61 3.31 -9.85
C ASP A 1102 -40.80 2.17 -8.83
N LEU A 1103 -40.77 2.50 -7.54
CA LEU A 1103 -41.07 1.59 -6.44
C LEU A 1103 -42.59 1.44 -6.19
N GLY A 1104 -43.43 2.12 -6.98
CA GLY A 1104 -44.88 2.18 -6.82
C GLY A 1104 -45.32 2.93 -5.55
N ASN A 1105 -44.43 3.70 -4.92
CA ASN A 1105 -44.71 4.45 -3.69
C ASN A 1105 -45.42 5.77 -4.04
N THR A 1106 -46.69 5.66 -4.45
CA THR A 1106 -47.50 6.75 -5.00
C THR A 1106 -48.49 7.37 -4.00
N HIS A 1107 -48.51 6.90 -2.75
CA HIS A 1107 -49.38 7.43 -1.70
C HIS A 1107 -48.55 7.89 -0.49
N PRO A 1108 -48.94 8.97 0.22
CA PRO A 1108 -48.19 9.44 1.39
C PRO A 1108 -47.98 8.37 2.47
N GLY A 1109 -46.73 8.25 2.93
CA GLY A 1109 -46.28 7.28 3.93
C GLY A 1109 -45.80 5.95 3.35
N ASP A 1110 -45.82 5.77 2.03
CA ASP A 1110 -45.42 4.54 1.36
C ASP A 1110 -43.93 4.22 1.52
N GLY A 1111 -43.07 5.23 1.61
CA GLY A 1111 -41.63 5.03 1.78
C GLY A 1111 -41.32 4.31 3.10
N ARG A 1112 -41.88 4.82 4.20
CA ARG A 1112 -41.75 4.18 5.53
C ARG A 1112 -42.51 2.84 5.60
N ARG A 1113 -43.69 2.76 4.96
CA ARG A 1113 -44.52 1.54 4.95
C ARG A 1113 -43.84 0.37 4.23
N TYR A 1114 -43.20 0.62 3.08
CA TYR A 1114 -42.61 -0.40 2.21
C TYR A 1114 -41.07 -0.34 2.11
N LYS A 1115 -40.39 0.08 3.18
CA LYS A 1115 -38.91 -0.03 3.32
C LYS A 1115 -38.38 -1.47 3.25
N GLY A 1116 -37.06 -1.64 3.21
CA GLY A 1116 -36.39 -2.93 3.09
C GLY A 1116 -36.79 -3.93 4.18
N ARG A 1117 -37.21 -5.15 3.79
CA ARG A 1117 -37.46 -6.28 4.70
C ARG A 1117 -37.05 -7.63 4.12
N GLY A 1118 -36.91 -8.62 5.01
CA GLY A 1118 -36.43 -9.95 4.72
C GLY A 1118 -34.93 -9.99 4.43
N PRO A 1119 -34.34 -11.19 4.28
CA PRO A 1119 -32.89 -11.35 4.15
C PRO A 1119 -32.33 -10.94 2.77
N ILE A 1120 -33.19 -10.44 1.87
CA ILE A 1120 -32.84 -9.88 0.55
C ILE A 1120 -33.18 -8.37 0.45
N GLN A 1121 -33.73 -7.76 1.51
CA GLN A 1121 -34.21 -6.37 1.55
C GLN A 1121 -35.17 -6.00 0.39
N ILE A 1122 -36.40 -6.55 0.41
CA ILE A 1122 -37.45 -6.13 -0.52
C ILE A 1122 -37.99 -4.74 -0.16
N THR A 1123 -38.08 -3.85 -1.15
CA THR A 1123 -38.45 -2.43 -0.97
C THR A 1123 -39.46 -1.99 -2.06
N GLY A 1124 -40.41 -1.14 -1.71
CA GLY A 1124 -41.39 -0.52 -2.62
C GLY A 1124 -42.74 -1.24 -2.71
N ARG A 1125 -43.85 -0.48 -2.67
CA ARG A 1125 -45.23 -0.97 -2.76
C ARG A 1125 -45.43 -1.93 -3.93
N SER A 1126 -44.82 -1.66 -5.09
CA SER A 1126 -44.91 -2.51 -6.29
C SER A 1126 -44.35 -3.92 -6.04
N ASN A 1127 -43.16 -4.01 -5.45
CA ASN A 1127 -42.49 -5.26 -5.10
C ASN A 1127 -43.21 -6.01 -3.98
N TYR A 1128 -43.69 -5.31 -2.94
CA TYR A 1128 -44.49 -5.92 -1.86
C TYR A 1128 -45.80 -6.52 -2.39
N ARG A 1129 -46.52 -5.81 -3.27
CA ARG A 1129 -47.72 -6.31 -3.96
C ARG A 1129 -47.43 -7.55 -4.81
N ALA A 1130 -46.36 -7.51 -5.61
CA ALA A 1130 -45.98 -8.62 -6.49
C ALA A 1130 -45.55 -9.87 -5.71
N ALA A 1131 -44.73 -9.72 -4.67
CA ALA A 1131 -44.33 -10.80 -3.77
C ALA A 1131 -45.54 -11.38 -3.02
N GLY A 1132 -46.45 -10.51 -2.54
CA GLY A 1132 -47.64 -10.94 -1.81
C GLY A 1132 -48.58 -11.81 -2.65
N LYS A 1133 -48.95 -11.33 -3.85
CA LYS A 1133 -49.79 -12.07 -4.81
C LYS A 1133 -49.18 -13.43 -5.16
N ALA A 1134 -47.86 -13.49 -5.36
CA ALA A 1134 -47.17 -14.72 -5.76
C ALA A 1134 -46.90 -15.72 -4.62
N LEU A 1135 -47.01 -15.32 -3.36
CA LEU A 1135 -46.74 -16.16 -2.19
C LEU A 1135 -48.00 -16.60 -1.42
N GLY A 1136 -49.16 -16.04 -1.75
CA GLY A 1136 -50.41 -16.20 -1.00
C GLY A 1136 -50.42 -15.45 0.34
N ILE A 1137 -49.75 -14.30 0.42
CA ILE A 1137 -49.60 -13.52 1.66
C ILE A 1137 -49.92 -12.05 1.38
N ASP A 1138 -50.79 -11.41 2.16
CA ASP A 1138 -51.09 -9.98 1.98
C ASP A 1138 -49.96 -9.07 2.52
N LEU A 1139 -48.86 -9.04 1.78
CA LEU A 1139 -47.71 -8.17 2.02
C LEU A 1139 -47.98 -6.71 1.66
N GLN A 1140 -49.05 -6.40 0.92
CA GLN A 1140 -49.40 -5.01 0.60
C GLN A 1140 -50.11 -4.34 1.78
N LYS A 1141 -51.16 -4.96 2.34
CA LYS A 1141 -51.81 -4.42 3.55
C LYS A 1141 -50.92 -4.59 4.78
N ARG A 1142 -50.20 -5.73 4.91
CA ARG A 1142 -49.42 -6.12 6.10
C ARG A 1142 -47.90 -6.26 5.83
N PRO A 1143 -47.18 -5.23 5.35
CA PRO A 1143 -45.78 -5.34 4.90
C PRO A 1143 -44.79 -5.78 5.99
N LYS A 1144 -45.07 -5.50 7.28
CA LYS A 1144 -44.24 -5.99 8.40
C LYS A 1144 -44.08 -7.52 8.41
N LEU A 1145 -44.99 -8.29 7.79
CA LEU A 1145 -44.85 -9.74 7.66
C LEU A 1145 -43.56 -10.15 6.96
N ALA A 1146 -43.04 -9.36 6.01
CA ALA A 1146 -41.80 -9.68 5.28
C ALA A 1146 -40.54 -9.70 6.18
N ALA A 1147 -40.59 -9.10 7.37
CA ALA A 1147 -39.50 -9.15 8.36
C ALA A 1147 -39.52 -10.41 9.25
N ARG A 1148 -40.58 -11.22 9.20
CA ARG A 1148 -40.59 -12.53 9.88
C ARG A 1148 -39.63 -13.49 9.19
N ILE A 1149 -39.03 -14.40 9.95
CA ILE A 1149 -38.04 -15.36 9.42
C ILE A 1149 -38.68 -16.30 8.39
N ASP A 1150 -39.87 -16.81 8.68
CA ASP A 1150 -40.62 -17.73 7.82
C ASP A 1150 -41.04 -17.11 6.48
N VAL A 1151 -41.59 -15.90 6.51
CA VAL A 1151 -42.02 -15.16 5.32
C VAL A 1151 -40.83 -14.61 4.53
N GLY A 1152 -39.84 -14.02 5.21
CA GLY A 1152 -38.69 -13.36 4.59
C GLY A 1152 -37.86 -14.30 3.70
N PHE A 1153 -37.65 -15.56 4.11
CA PHE A 1153 -36.98 -16.53 3.24
C PHE A 1153 -37.81 -16.92 2.01
N ARG A 1154 -39.15 -17.00 2.10
CA ARG A 1154 -40.02 -17.23 0.93
C ARG A 1154 -39.97 -16.04 -0.04
N VAL A 1155 -39.99 -14.80 0.49
CA VAL A 1155 -39.79 -13.57 -0.30
C VAL A 1155 -38.44 -13.57 -1.01
N ALA A 1156 -37.36 -13.96 -0.34
CA ALA A 1156 -36.03 -14.06 -0.94
C ALA A 1156 -35.96 -15.12 -2.07
N GLY A 1157 -36.58 -16.29 -1.87
CA GLY A 1157 -36.66 -17.31 -2.91
C GLY A 1157 -37.53 -16.90 -4.11
N TRP A 1158 -38.65 -16.22 -3.87
CA TRP A 1158 -39.48 -15.62 -4.93
C TRP A 1158 -38.70 -14.58 -5.74
N PHE A 1159 -38.00 -13.67 -5.08
CA PHE A 1159 -37.18 -12.61 -5.70
C PHE A 1159 -36.07 -13.22 -6.58
N TRP A 1160 -35.49 -14.33 -6.12
CA TRP A 1160 -34.46 -15.09 -6.84
C TRP A 1160 -35.02 -15.83 -8.08
N LYS A 1161 -36.20 -16.45 -7.95
CA LYS A 1161 -36.89 -17.14 -9.06
C LYS A 1161 -37.34 -16.16 -10.14
N THR A 1162 -38.00 -15.05 -9.78
CA THR A 1162 -38.51 -14.07 -10.75
C THR A 1162 -37.40 -13.40 -11.56
N ARG A 1163 -36.25 -13.10 -10.94
CA ARG A 1163 -35.06 -12.56 -11.64
C ARG A 1163 -34.23 -13.62 -12.40
N LYS A 1164 -34.74 -14.86 -12.52
CA LYS A 1164 -34.13 -15.99 -13.24
C LYS A 1164 -32.68 -16.29 -12.79
N LEU A 1165 -32.39 -16.15 -11.48
CA LEU A 1165 -31.01 -16.16 -10.97
C LEU A 1165 -30.37 -17.56 -10.87
N ASN A 1166 -31.15 -18.64 -10.78
CA ASN A 1166 -30.63 -20.02 -10.81
C ASN A 1166 -29.74 -20.28 -12.03
N ALA A 1167 -30.21 -19.92 -13.23
CA ALA A 1167 -29.47 -20.13 -14.48
C ALA A 1167 -28.16 -19.33 -14.56
N LEU A 1168 -28.05 -18.20 -13.85
CA LEU A 1168 -26.78 -17.48 -13.71
C LEU A 1168 -25.84 -18.18 -12.72
N ALA A 1169 -26.37 -18.75 -11.65
CA ALA A 1169 -25.59 -19.44 -10.62
C ALA A 1169 -25.00 -20.76 -11.16
N ASP A 1170 -25.76 -21.52 -11.94
CA ASP A 1170 -25.27 -22.75 -12.58
C ASP A 1170 -24.11 -22.48 -13.55
N ARG A 1171 -24.20 -21.36 -14.30
CA ARG A 1171 -23.13 -20.79 -15.15
C ARG A 1171 -22.02 -20.08 -14.37
N GLY A 1172 -22.09 -20.01 -13.05
CA GLY A 1172 -21.10 -19.37 -12.18
C GLY A 1172 -21.07 -17.83 -12.23
N ASN A 1173 -21.98 -17.17 -12.96
CA ASN A 1173 -21.95 -15.71 -13.19
C ASN A 1173 -22.51 -14.92 -11.98
N PHE A 1174 -21.73 -14.90 -10.91
CA PHE A 1174 -22.07 -14.25 -9.63
C PHE A 1174 -22.07 -12.70 -9.70
N LYS A 1175 -21.31 -12.12 -10.64
CA LYS A 1175 -21.31 -10.66 -10.90
C LYS A 1175 -22.68 -10.23 -11.45
N LYS A 1176 -23.21 -10.91 -12.47
CA LYS A 1176 -24.54 -10.62 -13.05
C LYS A 1176 -25.71 -10.97 -12.10
N ILE A 1177 -25.52 -11.89 -11.15
CA ILE A 1177 -26.45 -12.11 -10.02
C ILE A 1177 -26.49 -10.87 -9.12
N THR A 1178 -25.32 -10.35 -8.71
CA THR A 1178 -25.22 -9.14 -7.87
C THR A 1178 -25.91 -7.95 -8.53
N TYR A 1179 -25.61 -7.72 -9.82
CA TYR A 1179 -26.24 -6.66 -10.61
C TYR A 1179 -27.77 -6.73 -10.61
N ARG A 1180 -28.36 -7.91 -10.88
CA ARG A 1180 -29.82 -8.11 -10.89
C ARG A 1180 -30.49 -7.96 -9.53
N ILE A 1181 -29.75 -8.10 -8.43
CA ILE A 1181 -30.28 -7.93 -7.07
C ILE A 1181 -30.25 -6.45 -6.67
N ASN A 1182 -29.13 -5.76 -6.90
CA ASN A 1182 -28.88 -4.42 -6.36
C ASN A 1182 -29.05 -3.26 -7.37
N GLY A 1183 -29.16 -3.55 -8.67
CA GLY A 1183 -29.10 -2.53 -9.74
C GLY A 1183 -27.67 -2.07 -10.08
N GLY A 1184 -26.65 -2.75 -9.54
CA GLY A 1184 -25.24 -2.40 -9.68
C GLY A 1184 -24.33 -3.32 -8.87
N TYR A 1185 -23.06 -2.95 -8.72
CA TYR A 1185 -22.03 -3.78 -8.09
C TYR A 1185 -21.74 -3.48 -6.62
N ARG A 1186 -22.61 -2.74 -5.92
CA ARG A 1186 -22.39 -2.32 -4.52
C ARG A 1186 -22.14 -3.54 -3.60
N GLY A 1187 -20.95 -3.56 -3.00
CA GLY A 1187 -20.52 -4.62 -2.08
C GLY A 1187 -20.08 -5.94 -2.74
N LEU A 1188 -19.86 -5.97 -4.07
CA LEU A 1188 -19.47 -7.18 -4.83
C LEU A 1188 -18.27 -7.92 -4.22
N ALA A 1189 -17.25 -7.22 -3.72
CA ALA A 1189 -16.10 -7.84 -3.06
C ALA A 1189 -16.51 -8.68 -1.82
N ARG A 1190 -17.29 -8.09 -0.90
CA ARG A 1190 -17.79 -8.78 0.30
C ARG A 1190 -18.76 -9.92 -0.06
N ARG A 1191 -19.65 -9.72 -1.05
CA ARG A 1191 -20.52 -10.78 -1.60
C ARG A 1191 -19.67 -11.96 -2.14
N THR A 1192 -18.57 -11.66 -2.83
CA THR A 1192 -17.64 -12.65 -3.40
C THR A 1192 -16.86 -13.42 -2.34
N VAL A 1193 -16.51 -12.80 -1.20
CA VAL A 1193 -15.93 -13.51 -0.04
C VAL A 1193 -16.90 -14.57 0.50
N TYR A 1194 -18.17 -14.22 0.72
CA TYR A 1194 -19.17 -15.21 1.14
C TYR A 1194 -19.40 -16.29 0.07
N TYR A 1195 -19.37 -15.94 -1.23
CA TYR A 1195 -19.57 -16.90 -2.33
C TYR A 1195 -18.43 -17.92 -2.43
N ARG A 1196 -17.16 -17.46 -2.43
CA ARG A 1196 -15.98 -18.33 -2.43
C ARG A 1196 -15.94 -19.23 -1.18
N ARG A 1197 -16.40 -18.73 -0.04
CA ARG A 1197 -16.53 -19.49 1.22
C ARG A 1197 -17.66 -20.54 1.13
N ALA A 1198 -18.82 -20.18 0.58
CA ALA A 1198 -19.95 -21.09 0.39
C ALA A 1198 -19.68 -22.20 -0.61
N LEU A 1199 -19.02 -21.90 -1.73
CA LEU A 1199 -18.55 -22.91 -2.69
C LEU A 1199 -17.58 -23.91 -2.04
N ARG A 1200 -16.73 -23.47 -1.11
CA ARG A 1200 -15.79 -24.35 -0.39
C ARG A 1200 -16.46 -25.17 0.71
N VAL A 1201 -17.43 -24.60 1.43
CA VAL A 1201 -18.12 -25.28 2.54
C VAL A 1201 -19.13 -26.31 2.04
N LEU A 1202 -19.79 -26.05 0.91
CA LEU A 1202 -20.75 -26.95 0.26
C LEU A 1202 -20.09 -27.89 -0.77
N ALA A 1203 -18.75 -27.91 -0.85
CA ALA A 1203 -17.95 -28.58 -1.89
C ALA A 1203 -18.26 -30.08 -2.03
#